data_AF-A0A1W9MT50-F1
#
_entry.id   AF-A0A1W9MT50-F1
#
_cell.length_a   1.000
_cell.length_b   1.000
_cell.length_c   1.000
_cell.angle_alpha   90.00
_cell.angle_beta   90.00
_cell.angle_gamma   90.00
#
_symmetry.space_group_name_H-M   'P 1'
#
loop_
_entity.id
_entity.type
_entity.pdbx_description
1 polymer ?
#
loop_
_entity_poly.entity_id
_entity_poly.type
_entity_poly.pdbx_seq_one_letter_code
_entity_poly.pdbx_strand_id
1 'polypeptide(L)'
;MRSENPGAEVKSLMDDFDGLASNLINFLEYFGNEMLLGKAFHGVIQEGSGEIKFSRLLKAAGYEDNPEGFFSELVRQLEKSKCCERQEIKINNIVFPHLFLMPVLEKILPGTRFISVTNVSQLEELASVTVAEENRKKMQAVIERYPVRLSMHAIRQMRLSEAVARQYLPFAEELDDSGQPDTWTGQFHRGILEQMYQNRVILLLNMTCPVYCRFCFRKQKASRHYPAPTREEIKKAVTYIKNSLSIKEVLLTGGDPFLNKNNLIYAIDELAEIPHLQTLRIATRSVSYYPQLFYADNSAWCHYLKAKNAELRQSGKRMEIATHFVHPDEISPQSLALISDWVRNGLCVYVQTPFLKDCNDNYSELARLFSLLRAVGAEFHYLFMPCEPIQGSHLYWTHISQGLAAAAYLRAHVSDRCFPKFCTSVPIGKIEWHTSGWAVELDNEDENFFWIRTPYTSDYFKSFSPDTEQLKTVRVNAEGTLDVRYMGKIGDESLFSGSRPPREQKQQSGTLKELQAAALEDQRMPQTVVSTGSPTLFRIHESRAETDAGADIEAIKTNIAYLRQHERISDVVISSKKDSIELLDKVSEFIKMLRKIPHITAVRLRSLKFNYEPEIFTHSVIDKLGSLNKLTTVNPLRLEIETQFLHSDEFRLSHKNLTHALNNKGITVYNNTPLLSGVNYSPEEIVGIAYQCRQIGIEFHHLYAAGLPLQNSWNENRPVDSGDVIDIASRLRRDGSGREIPKYIIRTELGEVDFGLTSKLVEAQGQTWIKLLPYNLSYYRDMDAGFSLPAHVKTDKDGRLLIPAKGLSV
;
A
#
# COMPACT_ATOMS: atom_id res chain seq x y z
N MET A 1 22.78 -34.55 -0.04
CA MET A 1 24.00 -35.13 -0.63
C MET A 1 24.10 -34.57 -2.05
N ARG A 2 25.09 -33.78 -2.48
CA ARG A 2 26.43 -33.46 -1.99
C ARG A 2 26.48 -32.07 -1.32
N SER A 3 27.31 -31.95 -0.28
CA SER A 3 27.73 -30.69 0.32
C SER A 3 28.83 -30.09 -0.55
N GLU A 4 28.47 -29.22 -1.48
CA GLU A 4 29.45 -28.34 -2.12
C GLU A 4 29.68 -27.17 -1.18
N ASN A 5 30.95 -27.06 -0.75
CA ASN A 5 31.44 -26.08 0.19
C ASN A 5 31.39 -24.68 -0.45
N PRO A 6 30.55 -23.74 0.02
CA PRO A 6 30.40 -22.41 -0.59
C PRO A 6 31.73 -21.64 -0.67
N GLY A 7 32.65 -21.88 0.27
CA GLY A 7 33.95 -21.22 0.31
C GLY A 7 34.92 -21.58 -0.83
N ALA A 8 34.69 -22.68 -1.55
CA ALA A 8 35.53 -23.06 -2.69
C ALA A 8 35.13 -22.36 -4.00
N GLU A 9 33.84 -22.02 -4.19
CA GLU A 9 33.35 -21.25 -5.34
C GLU A 9 33.66 -19.75 -5.22
N VAL A 10 33.64 -19.19 -4.00
CA VAL A 10 33.96 -17.76 -3.76
C VAL A 10 35.38 -17.41 -4.24
N LYS A 11 36.33 -18.34 -4.09
CA LYS A 11 37.72 -18.15 -4.54
C LYS A 11 37.89 -18.14 -6.07
N SER A 12 37.01 -18.82 -6.81
CA SER A 12 36.96 -18.86 -8.28
C SER A 12 36.22 -17.65 -8.88
N LEU A 13 35.40 -16.96 -8.08
CA LEU A 13 34.61 -15.79 -8.50
C LEU A 13 35.38 -14.48 -8.37
N MET A 14 36.45 -14.45 -7.56
CA MET A 14 37.41 -13.34 -7.54
C MET A 14 38.14 -13.19 -8.88
N ASP A 15 38.18 -14.23 -9.73
CA ASP A 15 38.89 -14.18 -11.02
C ASP A 15 38.02 -13.62 -12.19
N ASP A 16 36.70 -13.38 -12.01
CA ASP A 16 35.78 -12.81 -13.03
C ASP A 16 35.50 -11.30 -12.79
N PHE A 17 36.56 -10.50 -12.67
CA PHE A 17 36.43 -9.04 -12.49
C PHE A 17 35.74 -8.36 -13.67
N ASP A 18 35.98 -8.84 -14.89
CA ASP A 18 35.34 -8.31 -16.10
C ASP A 18 33.82 -8.53 -16.08
N GLY A 19 33.36 -9.69 -15.61
CA GLY A 19 31.95 -9.98 -15.42
C GLY A 19 31.29 -9.13 -14.33
N LEU A 20 32.01 -8.83 -13.24
CA LEU A 20 31.54 -7.91 -12.19
C LEU A 20 31.43 -6.47 -12.72
N ALA A 21 32.44 -5.99 -13.43
CA ALA A 21 32.45 -4.68 -14.06
C ALA A 21 31.31 -4.52 -15.06
N SER A 22 31.14 -5.48 -15.98
CA SER A 22 30.07 -5.49 -16.98
C SER A 22 28.68 -5.47 -16.32
N ASN A 23 28.47 -6.28 -15.29
CA ASN A 23 27.20 -6.29 -14.55
C ASN A 23 26.90 -4.95 -13.87
N LEU A 24 27.88 -4.31 -13.23
CA LEU A 24 27.69 -3.01 -12.60
C LEU A 24 27.50 -1.88 -13.62
N ILE A 25 28.21 -1.91 -14.74
CA ILE A 25 28.02 -0.97 -15.84
C ILE A 25 26.59 -1.07 -16.36
N ASN A 26 26.10 -2.28 -16.62
CA ASN A 26 24.72 -2.51 -17.03
C ASN A 26 23.72 -2.04 -15.95
N PHE A 27 23.99 -2.30 -14.68
CA PHE A 27 23.15 -1.81 -13.60
C PHE A 27 23.11 -0.28 -13.56
N LEU A 28 24.23 0.41 -13.71
CA LEU A 28 24.31 1.88 -13.71
C LEU A 28 23.68 2.51 -14.95
N GLU A 29 23.78 1.84 -16.10
CA GLU A 29 23.12 2.22 -17.35
C GLU A 29 21.60 2.29 -17.14
N TYR A 30 21.01 1.21 -16.62
CA TYR A 30 19.56 1.11 -16.51
C TYR A 30 19.01 1.70 -15.21
N PHE A 31 19.64 1.46 -14.06
CA PHE A 31 19.10 1.75 -12.72
C PHE A 31 19.88 2.84 -11.96
N GLY A 32 20.96 3.38 -12.54
CA GLY A 32 21.79 4.42 -11.93
C GLY A 32 21.15 5.81 -11.95
N ASN A 33 20.02 5.99 -11.25
CA ASN A 33 19.30 7.26 -11.13
C ASN A 33 19.07 7.64 -9.66
N GLU A 34 18.75 8.92 -9.43
CA GLU A 34 18.54 9.49 -8.10
C GLU A 34 17.41 8.81 -7.31
N MET A 35 16.30 8.45 -7.95
CA MET A 35 15.15 7.84 -7.27
C MET A 35 15.52 6.49 -6.63
N LEU A 36 16.32 5.67 -7.32
CA LEU A 36 16.70 4.33 -6.83
C LEU A 36 17.94 4.35 -5.94
N LEU A 37 18.94 5.17 -6.27
CA LEU A 37 20.23 5.17 -5.58
C LEU A 37 20.41 6.30 -4.56
N GLY A 38 19.46 7.22 -4.49
CA GLY A 38 19.51 8.38 -3.60
C GLY A 38 20.41 9.49 -4.12
N LYS A 39 20.12 10.71 -3.68
CA LYS A 39 20.77 11.96 -4.12
C LYS A 39 22.28 11.98 -3.88
N ALA A 40 22.73 11.51 -2.71
CA ALA A 40 24.15 11.53 -2.36
C ALA A 40 24.99 10.65 -3.32
N PHE A 41 24.55 9.43 -3.60
CA PHE A 41 25.25 8.54 -4.52
C PHE A 41 25.11 8.98 -5.98
N HIS A 42 23.92 9.44 -6.37
CA HIS A 42 23.70 9.99 -7.72
C HIS A 42 24.59 11.22 -7.99
N GLY A 43 24.82 12.08 -6.99
CA GLY A 43 25.75 13.21 -7.11
C GLY A 43 27.20 12.81 -7.45
N VAL A 44 27.60 11.59 -7.10
CA VAL A 44 28.91 11.03 -7.45
C VAL A 44 28.93 10.53 -8.89
N ILE A 45 27.99 9.68 -9.28
CA ILE A 45 27.97 9.03 -10.61
C ILE A 45 27.50 9.98 -11.72
N GLN A 46 26.61 10.92 -11.38
CA GLN A 46 25.95 11.88 -12.27
C GLN A 46 25.22 11.20 -13.45
N GLU A 47 24.67 12.00 -14.35
CA GLU A 47 24.06 11.51 -15.59
C GLU A 47 25.11 11.09 -16.64
N GLY A 48 24.81 10.09 -17.46
CA GLY A 48 25.71 9.53 -18.47
C GLY A 48 25.44 8.06 -18.76
N SER A 49 26.25 7.44 -19.63
CA SER A 49 26.21 5.99 -19.83
C SER A 49 26.74 5.25 -18.59
N GLY A 50 26.46 3.96 -18.50
CA GLY A 50 26.94 3.08 -17.43
C GLY A 50 28.46 3.13 -17.28
N GLU A 51 29.20 3.18 -18.39
CA GLU A 51 30.67 3.28 -18.39
C GLU A 51 31.15 4.61 -17.82
N ILE A 52 30.51 5.73 -18.21
CA ILE A 52 30.86 7.05 -17.70
C ILE A 52 30.55 7.15 -16.20
N LYS A 53 29.38 6.65 -15.78
CA LYS A 53 28.98 6.59 -14.37
C LYS A 53 29.96 5.75 -13.55
N PHE A 54 30.35 4.58 -14.07
CA PHE A 54 31.28 3.68 -13.41
C PHE A 54 32.70 4.29 -13.32
N SER A 55 33.19 4.93 -14.38
CA SER A 55 34.46 5.64 -14.37
C SER A 55 34.51 6.74 -13.31
N ARG A 56 33.45 7.56 -13.20
CA ARG A 56 33.34 8.58 -12.14
C ARG A 56 33.29 7.97 -10.75
N LEU A 57 32.58 6.85 -10.59
CA LEU A 57 32.54 6.12 -9.33
C LEU A 57 33.92 5.65 -8.91
N LEU A 58 34.67 5.01 -9.82
CA LEU A 58 36.03 4.55 -9.57
C LEU A 58 36.95 5.71 -9.17
N LYS A 59 36.91 6.81 -9.92
CA LYS A 59 37.67 8.02 -9.62
C LYS A 59 37.36 8.55 -8.22
N ALA A 60 36.08 8.72 -7.88
CA ALA A 60 35.65 9.22 -6.58
C ALA A 60 35.97 8.24 -5.44
N ALA A 61 35.98 6.94 -5.72
CA ALA A 61 36.39 5.90 -4.79
C ALA A 61 37.92 5.76 -4.65
N GLY A 62 38.73 6.51 -5.40
CA GLY A 62 40.19 6.44 -5.36
C GLY A 62 40.82 5.27 -6.13
N TYR A 63 40.06 4.68 -7.06
CA TYR A 63 40.45 3.53 -7.89
C TYR A 63 40.40 3.88 -9.38
N GLU A 64 40.78 5.11 -9.75
CA GLU A 64 40.92 5.52 -11.16
C GLU A 64 41.83 4.52 -11.89
N ASP A 65 41.36 3.99 -13.01
CA ASP A 65 42.04 2.94 -13.80
C ASP A 65 42.37 1.62 -13.05
N ASN A 66 41.79 1.39 -11.87
CA ASN A 66 41.98 0.15 -11.09
C ASN A 66 40.64 -0.49 -10.63
N PRO A 67 39.80 -1.00 -11.55
CA PRO A 67 38.56 -1.69 -11.19
C PRO A 67 38.77 -2.93 -10.31
N GLU A 68 39.86 -3.67 -10.52
CA GLU A 68 40.21 -4.86 -9.73
C GLU A 68 40.41 -4.53 -8.24
N GLY A 69 41.15 -3.46 -7.96
CA GLY A 69 41.35 -2.97 -6.59
C GLY A 69 40.03 -2.52 -5.95
N PHE A 70 39.16 -1.88 -6.73
CA PHE A 70 37.84 -1.46 -6.25
C PHE A 70 36.97 -2.66 -5.85
N PHE A 71 36.87 -3.67 -6.72
CA PHE A 71 36.09 -4.86 -6.43
C PHE A 71 36.67 -5.68 -5.29
N SER A 72 38.00 -5.80 -5.21
CA SER A 72 38.68 -6.48 -4.11
C SER A 72 38.33 -5.84 -2.76
N GLU A 73 38.36 -4.51 -2.68
CA GLU A 73 37.97 -3.79 -1.46
C GLU A 73 36.48 -3.92 -1.15
N LEU A 74 35.62 -3.82 -2.18
CA LEU A 74 34.17 -3.93 -2.01
C LEU A 74 33.76 -5.33 -1.51
N VAL A 75 34.29 -6.39 -2.13
CA VAL A 75 34.06 -7.79 -1.73
C VAL A 75 34.53 -8.02 -0.30
N ARG A 76 35.73 -7.54 0.05
CA ARG A 76 36.28 -7.64 1.41
C ARG A 76 35.36 -6.99 2.45
N GLN A 77 34.71 -5.88 2.12
CA GLN A 77 33.71 -5.28 3.01
C GLN A 77 32.41 -6.10 3.08
N LEU A 78 31.92 -6.60 1.95
CA LEU A 78 30.72 -7.44 1.90
C LEU A 78 30.90 -8.77 2.64
N GLU A 79 32.10 -9.36 2.64
CA GLU A 79 32.43 -10.57 3.40
C GLU A 79 32.47 -10.31 4.92
N LYS A 80 32.87 -9.10 5.33
CA LYS A 80 32.87 -8.69 6.74
C LYS A 80 31.48 -8.31 7.24
N SER A 81 30.60 -7.87 6.33
CA SER A 81 29.22 -7.51 6.65
C SER A 81 28.47 -8.72 7.21
N LYS A 82 27.97 -8.60 8.44
CA LYS A 82 27.11 -9.61 9.07
C LYS A 82 25.67 -9.16 8.96
N CYS A 83 24.74 -10.09 8.75
CA CYS A 83 23.31 -9.78 8.56
C CYS A 83 22.64 -9.04 9.73
N CYS A 84 23.23 -9.10 10.93
CA CYS A 84 22.67 -8.54 12.16
C CYS A 84 23.35 -7.25 12.64
N GLU A 85 24.30 -6.71 11.87
CA GLU A 85 24.99 -5.47 12.21
C GLU A 85 24.71 -4.45 11.11
N ARG A 86 24.13 -3.28 11.46
CA ARG A 86 23.94 -2.18 10.51
C ARG A 86 25.29 -1.58 10.13
N GLN A 87 25.97 -2.21 9.18
CA GLN A 87 27.25 -1.75 8.67
C GLN A 87 27.07 -1.09 7.31
N GLU A 88 27.32 0.22 7.25
CA GLU A 88 27.41 0.92 5.98
C GLU A 88 28.63 0.41 5.19
N ILE A 89 28.36 -0.12 4.00
CA ILE A 89 29.42 -0.46 3.05
C ILE A 89 29.85 0.84 2.39
N LYS A 90 31.13 1.20 2.55
CA LYS A 90 31.65 2.47 2.05
C LYS A 90 33.11 2.38 1.65
N ILE A 91 33.47 3.01 0.55
CA ILE A 91 34.85 3.16 0.11
C ILE A 91 35.15 4.65 0.09
N ASN A 92 36.21 5.05 0.81
CA ASN A 92 36.47 6.45 1.15
C ASN A 92 35.23 7.11 1.77
N ASN A 93 34.71 8.17 1.13
CA ASN A 93 33.56 8.94 1.59
C ASN A 93 32.25 8.55 0.89
N ILE A 94 32.24 7.46 0.12
CA ILE A 94 31.07 7.04 -0.66
C ILE A 94 30.39 5.88 0.06
N VAL A 95 29.17 6.11 0.54
CA VAL A 95 28.29 5.06 1.05
C VAL A 95 27.54 4.44 -0.12
N PHE A 96 27.60 3.12 -0.26
CA PHE A 96 26.96 2.40 -1.36
C PHE A 96 25.50 2.07 -1.04
N PRO A 97 24.54 2.45 -1.91
CA PRO A 97 23.14 2.10 -1.72
C PRO A 97 22.91 0.59 -1.77
N HIS A 98 21.96 0.09 -0.99
CA HIS A 98 21.57 -1.32 -0.96
C HIS A 98 21.35 -1.90 -2.37
N LEU A 99 20.56 -1.21 -3.21
CA LEU A 99 20.24 -1.66 -4.57
C LEU A 99 21.47 -1.78 -5.48
N PHE A 100 22.50 -0.95 -5.28
CA PHE A 100 23.74 -0.99 -6.05
C PHE A 100 24.59 -2.21 -5.69
N LEU A 101 24.55 -2.67 -4.44
CA LEU A 101 25.33 -3.81 -3.95
C LEU A 101 24.72 -5.16 -4.35
N MET A 102 23.41 -5.21 -4.62
CA MET A 102 22.70 -6.44 -5.01
C MET A 102 23.30 -7.16 -6.24
N PRO A 103 23.56 -6.52 -7.40
CA PRO A 103 24.17 -7.20 -8.55
C PRO A 103 25.57 -7.76 -8.25
N VAL A 104 26.32 -7.15 -7.32
CA VAL A 104 27.62 -7.67 -6.85
C VAL A 104 27.41 -8.94 -6.03
N LEU A 105 26.46 -8.93 -5.08
CA LEU A 105 26.10 -10.11 -4.29
C LEU A 105 25.49 -11.25 -5.11
N GLU A 106 24.80 -10.95 -6.21
CA GLU A 106 24.31 -11.97 -7.15
C GLU A 106 25.44 -12.76 -7.81
N LYS A 107 26.61 -12.12 -8.00
CA LYS A 107 27.83 -12.77 -8.50
C LYS A 107 28.58 -13.49 -7.39
N ILE A 108 28.78 -12.88 -6.21
CA ILE A 108 29.53 -13.48 -5.09
C ILE A 108 28.79 -14.70 -4.50
N LEU A 109 27.46 -14.61 -4.39
CA LEU A 109 26.61 -15.65 -3.82
C LEU A 109 25.63 -16.12 -4.89
N PRO A 110 26.04 -16.91 -5.90
CA PRO A 110 25.20 -17.21 -7.06
C PRO A 110 24.02 -18.15 -6.74
N GLY A 111 23.15 -18.31 -7.72
CA GLY A 111 22.05 -19.28 -7.69
C GLY A 111 20.70 -18.71 -7.23
N THR A 112 19.64 -19.48 -7.51
CA THR A 112 18.24 -19.06 -7.32
C THR A 112 17.45 -20.05 -6.47
N ARG A 113 18.11 -21.00 -5.81
CA ARG A 113 17.41 -21.98 -4.96
C ARG A 113 16.90 -21.35 -3.66
N PHE A 114 15.99 -22.06 -2.99
CA PHE A 114 15.66 -21.86 -1.58
C PHE A 114 16.04 -23.09 -0.76
N ILE A 115 16.35 -22.87 0.51
CA ILE A 115 17.01 -23.82 1.39
C ILE A 115 16.24 -23.89 2.70
N SER A 116 15.88 -25.11 3.13
CA SER A 116 15.37 -25.34 4.48
C SER A 116 16.55 -25.51 5.43
N VAL A 117 16.60 -24.68 6.46
CA VAL A 117 17.65 -24.72 7.47
C VAL A 117 17.24 -25.70 8.56
N THR A 118 18.13 -26.65 8.86
CA THR A 118 17.87 -27.77 9.77
C THR A 118 18.64 -27.67 11.08
N ASN A 119 19.73 -26.91 11.11
CA ASN A 119 20.54 -26.75 12.31
C ASN A 119 21.25 -25.38 12.34
N VAL A 120 21.73 -25.01 13.53
CA VAL A 120 22.41 -23.72 13.77
C VAL A 120 23.65 -23.55 12.91
N SER A 121 24.50 -24.57 12.76
CA SER A 121 25.73 -24.45 11.95
C SER A 121 25.42 -24.14 10.48
N GLN A 122 24.37 -24.77 9.93
CA GLN A 122 23.87 -24.47 8.59
C GLN A 122 23.32 -23.03 8.49
N LEU A 123 22.64 -22.54 9.53
CA LEU A 123 22.17 -21.15 9.57
C LEU A 123 23.35 -20.17 9.50
N GLU A 124 24.35 -20.37 10.35
CA GLU A 124 25.54 -19.52 10.44
C GLU A 124 26.32 -19.48 9.13
N GLU A 125 26.49 -20.63 8.47
CA GLU A 125 27.15 -20.72 7.17
C GLU A 125 26.38 -19.96 6.08
N LEU A 126 25.07 -20.21 5.96
CA LEU A 126 24.25 -19.62 4.89
C LEU A 126 24.07 -18.11 5.06
N ALA A 127 23.74 -17.70 6.27
CA ALA A 127 23.40 -16.32 6.61
C ALA A 127 24.62 -15.49 7.05
N SER A 128 25.82 -16.07 7.17
CA SER A 128 27.00 -15.36 7.71
C SER A 128 26.69 -14.65 9.04
N VAL A 129 26.02 -15.37 9.95
CA VAL A 129 25.70 -14.92 11.31
C VAL A 129 26.48 -15.73 12.33
N THR A 130 26.68 -15.18 13.52
CA THR A 130 27.30 -15.90 14.64
C THR A 130 26.29 -16.01 15.77
N VAL A 131 25.98 -17.23 16.19
CA VAL A 131 25.11 -17.49 17.33
C VAL A 131 26.00 -17.76 18.54
N ALA A 132 25.87 -16.92 19.57
CA ALA A 132 26.60 -17.08 20.83
C ALA A 132 26.38 -18.48 21.42
N GLU A 133 27.43 -19.07 22.00
CA GLU A 133 27.44 -20.47 22.44
C GLU A 133 26.30 -20.77 23.43
N GLU A 134 26.03 -19.84 24.35
CA GLU A 134 24.94 -19.93 25.32
C GLU A 134 23.53 -19.97 24.68
N ASN A 135 23.40 -19.45 23.46
CA ASN A 135 22.14 -19.36 22.72
C ASN A 135 21.99 -20.46 21.66
N ARG A 136 23.04 -21.24 21.33
CA ARG A 136 22.96 -22.28 20.28
C ARG A 136 21.86 -23.30 20.54
N LYS A 137 21.72 -23.78 21.78
CA LYS A 137 20.66 -24.74 22.15
C LYS A 137 19.26 -24.16 21.97
N LYS A 138 19.06 -22.90 22.40
CA LYS A 138 17.78 -22.19 22.21
C LYS A 138 17.49 -22.00 20.72
N MET A 139 18.48 -21.56 19.95
CA MET A 139 18.35 -21.36 18.52
C MET A 139 17.98 -22.65 17.78
N GLN A 140 18.60 -23.78 18.15
CA GLN A 140 18.25 -25.08 17.60
C GLN A 140 16.79 -25.44 17.89
N ALA A 141 16.32 -25.23 19.12
CA ALA A 141 14.92 -25.44 19.49
C ALA A 141 13.96 -24.52 18.70
N VAL A 142 14.36 -23.27 18.42
CA VAL A 142 13.60 -22.34 17.57
C VAL A 142 13.50 -22.86 16.14
N ILE A 143 14.60 -23.34 15.54
CA ILE A 143 14.59 -23.92 14.19
C ILE A 143 13.66 -25.14 14.12
N GLU A 144 13.64 -25.94 15.17
CA GLU A 144 12.81 -27.15 15.27
C GLU A 144 11.32 -26.85 15.48
N ARG A 145 10.99 -25.81 16.27
CA ARG A 145 9.61 -25.36 16.56
C ARG A 145 9.02 -24.52 15.43
N TYR A 146 9.84 -23.65 14.84
CA TYR A 146 9.47 -22.67 13.82
C TYR A 146 10.40 -22.79 12.61
N PRO A 147 10.04 -23.63 11.61
CA PRO A 147 10.89 -23.94 10.47
C PRO A 147 11.46 -22.70 9.79
N VAL A 148 12.73 -22.77 9.40
CA VAL A 148 13.43 -21.70 8.70
C VAL A 148 13.64 -22.13 7.26
N ARG A 149 13.23 -21.27 6.31
CA ARG A 149 13.49 -21.46 4.89
C ARG A 149 13.85 -20.13 4.28
N LEU A 150 14.93 -20.10 3.51
CA LEU A 150 15.51 -18.89 2.94
C LEU A 150 15.76 -19.09 1.44
N SER A 151 15.46 -18.07 0.63
CA SER A 151 15.87 -18.03 -0.78
C SER A 151 17.25 -17.38 -0.89
N MET A 152 18.01 -17.70 -1.95
CA MET A 152 19.27 -16.99 -2.21
C MET A 152 19.06 -15.48 -2.38
N HIS A 153 17.91 -15.03 -2.89
CA HIS A 153 17.59 -13.61 -2.99
C HIS A 153 17.44 -12.95 -1.62
N ALA A 154 16.65 -13.55 -0.72
CA ALA A 154 16.49 -13.07 0.64
C ALA A 154 17.81 -13.08 1.41
N ILE A 155 18.66 -14.11 1.22
CA ILE A 155 20.01 -14.19 1.82
C ILE A 155 20.88 -13.00 1.41
N ARG A 156 20.83 -12.57 0.14
CA ARG A 156 21.58 -11.39 -0.31
C ARG A 156 21.04 -10.11 0.32
N GLN A 157 19.71 -9.94 0.38
CA GLN A 157 19.09 -8.75 0.98
C GLN A 157 19.40 -8.64 2.47
N MET A 158 19.28 -9.73 3.24
CA MET A 158 19.57 -9.71 4.68
C MET A 158 21.04 -9.45 5.02
N ARG A 159 22.00 -9.74 4.11
CA ARG A 159 23.42 -9.40 4.30
C ARG A 159 23.69 -7.90 4.31
N LEU A 160 22.78 -7.12 3.74
CA LEU A 160 22.89 -5.68 3.60
C LEU A 160 21.89 -4.91 4.47
N SER A 161 20.87 -5.58 5.00
CA SER A 161 19.78 -4.92 5.70
C SER A 161 19.34 -5.72 6.93
N GLU A 162 19.63 -5.16 8.11
CA GLU A 162 19.19 -5.70 9.39
C GLU A 162 17.65 -5.80 9.46
N ALA A 163 16.94 -4.79 8.94
CA ALA A 163 15.49 -4.76 8.88
C ALA A 163 14.92 -5.90 8.01
N VAL A 164 15.64 -6.33 6.96
CA VAL A 164 15.27 -7.52 6.17
C VAL A 164 15.67 -8.80 6.88
N ALA A 165 16.85 -8.83 7.49
CA ALA A 165 17.36 -9.97 8.24
C ALA A 165 16.41 -10.38 9.37
N ARG A 166 15.92 -9.41 10.16
CA ARG A 166 14.95 -9.64 11.25
C ARG A 166 13.72 -10.42 10.75
N GLN A 167 13.21 -10.10 9.56
CA GLN A 167 12.01 -10.73 9.02
C GLN A 167 12.15 -12.24 8.76
N TYR A 168 13.38 -12.75 8.59
CA TYR A 168 13.63 -14.13 8.15
C TYR A 168 14.55 -14.93 9.08
N LEU A 169 15.45 -14.28 9.82
CA LEU A 169 16.34 -14.93 10.77
C LEU A 169 15.63 -15.31 12.07
N PRO A 170 15.81 -16.56 12.54
CA PRO A 170 15.32 -16.93 13.86
C PRO A 170 16.09 -16.20 14.96
N PHE A 171 15.41 -15.94 16.09
CA PHE A 171 16.01 -15.40 17.31
C PHE A 171 15.56 -16.22 18.54
N ALA A 172 16.34 -16.20 19.62
CA ALA A 172 16.14 -17.10 20.76
C ALA A 172 14.85 -16.80 21.54
N GLU A 173 14.45 -15.53 21.55
CA GLU A 173 13.26 -14.99 22.21
C GLU A 173 11.96 -15.51 21.57
N GLU A 174 12.03 -16.15 20.40
CA GLU A 174 10.86 -16.81 19.82
C GLU A 174 10.34 -17.99 20.67
N LEU A 175 11.14 -18.53 21.59
CA LEU A 175 10.68 -19.56 22.53
C LEU A 175 9.75 -19.01 23.62
N ASP A 176 9.61 -17.69 23.72
CA ASP A 176 8.62 -17.06 24.57
C ASP A 176 7.20 -17.40 24.08
N ASP A 177 6.39 -17.94 24.98
CA ASP A 177 5.04 -18.43 24.71
C ASP A 177 3.96 -17.34 24.80
N SER A 178 4.34 -16.07 24.99
CA SER A 178 3.36 -14.97 24.97
C SER A 178 2.71 -14.83 23.60
N GLY A 179 1.44 -14.43 23.60
CA GLY A 179 0.63 -14.35 22.41
C GLY A 179 -0.19 -15.61 22.17
N GLN A 180 -0.86 -15.63 21.02
CA GLN A 180 -1.81 -16.64 20.63
C GLN A 180 -1.12 -17.73 19.78
N PRO A 181 -1.31 -19.02 20.10
CA PRO A 181 -0.66 -20.13 19.39
C PRO A 181 -1.15 -20.29 17.95
N ASP A 182 -2.43 -19.97 17.71
CA ASP A 182 -3.08 -20.03 16.41
C ASP A 182 -3.94 -18.78 16.23
N THR A 183 -3.47 -17.86 15.38
CA THR A 183 -4.24 -16.71 14.89
C THR A 183 -4.71 -16.94 13.46
N TRP A 184 -4.38 -18.10 12.88
CA TRP A 184 -4.63 -18.43 11.47
C TRP A 184 -5.97 -19.14 11.27
N THR A 185 -6.47 -19.89 12.26
CA THR A 185 -7.82 -20.46 12.18
C THR A 185 -8.86 -19.34 12.20
N GLY A 186 -9.13 -18.79 11.01
CA GLY A 186 -10.37 -18.11 10.74
C GLY A 186 -11.45 -19.04 11.25
N GLN A 187 -12.22 -18.57 12.23
CA GLN A 187 -13.11 -19.40 13.04
C GLN A 187 -14.19 -20.10 12.19
N PHE A 188 -14.24 -19.80 10.88
CA PHE A 188 -15.23 -20.23 9.90
C PHE A 188 -14.53 -20.86 8.70
N HIS A 189 -14.03 -22.09 8.87
CA HIS A 189 -13.39 -22.84 7.79
C HIS A 189 -14.20 -24.08 7.39
N ARG A 190 -14.15 -24.42 6.10
CA ARG A 190 -14.77 -25.61 5.51
C ARG A 190 -13.72 -26.30 4.63
N GLY A 191 -12.95 -27.20 5.23
CA GLY A 191 -11.77 -27.77 4.56
C GLY A 191 -10.75 -26.66 4.24
N ILE A 192 -10.48 -26.45 2.95
CA ILE A 192 -9.49 -25.47 2.45
C ILE A 192 -10.06 -24.06 2.20
N LEU A 193 -11.36 -23.87 2.44
CA LEU A 193 -12.07 -22.61 2.27
C LEU A 193 -12.26 -21.93 3.63
N GLU A 194 -11.97 -20.63 3.71
CA GLU A 194 -12.23 -19.81 4.89
C GLU A 194 -13.15 -18.65 4.52
N GLN A 195 -14.17 -18.41 5.34
CA GLN A 195 -15.18 -17.37 5.09
C GLN A 195 -15.40 -16.47 6.30
N MET A 196 -14.65 -15.38 6.38
CA MET A 196 -14.83 -14.34 7.41
C MET A 196 -15.91 -13.31 7.05
N TYR A 197 -16.40 -13.32 5.82
CA TYR A 197 -17.32 -12.30 5.30
C TYR A 197 -18.36 -12.92 4.39
N GLN A 198 -19.55 -12.32 4.32
CA GLN A 198 -20.65 -12.85 3.52
C GLN A 198 -20.35 -12.92 2.02
N ASN A 199 -19.58 -11.94 1.51
CA ASN A 199 -19.39 -11.71 0.08
C ASN A 199 -18.04 -12.18 -0.48
N ARG A 200 -17.16 -12.77 0.33
CA ARG A 200 -15.82 -13.17 -0.12
C ARG A 200 -15.25 -14.30 0.71
N VAL A 201 -14.43 -15.12 0.05
CA VAL A 201 -13.77 -16.27 0.68
C VAL A 201 -12.28 -16.29 0.37
N ILE A 202 -11.56 -17.02 1.21
CA ILE A 202 -10.16 -17.38 1.03
C ILE A 202 -10.09 -18.85 0.65
N LEU A 203 -9.28 -19.18 -0.35
CA LEU A 203 -9.02 -20.56 -0.78
C LEU A 203 -7.53 -20.86 -0.63
N LEU A 204 -7.20 -21.83 0.21
CA LEU A 204 -5.83 -22.27 0.44
C LEU A 204 -5.46 -23.30 -0.63
N LEU A 205 -4.41 -23.03 -1.41
CA LEU A 205 -3.97 -23.88 -2.52
C LEU A 205 -2.60 -24.54 -2.29
N ASN A 206 -1.86 -24.08 -1.27
CA ASN A 206 -0.54 -24.58 -0.89
C ASN A 206 -0.25 -24.22 0.58
N MET A 207 0.65 -24.93 1.27
CA MET A 207 1.01 -24.63 2.68
C MET A 207 2.48 -24.21 2.87
N THR A 208 3.27 -24.27 1.78
CA THR A 208 4.70 -23.94 1.80
C THR A 208 4.99 -22.58 1.16
N CYS A 209 6.09 -21.95 1.54
CA CYS A 209 6.58 -20.70 0.95
C CYS A 209 8.04 -20.90 0.52
N PRO A 210 8.58 -20.09 -0.42
CA PRO A 210 10.02 -20.05 -0.71
C PRO A 210 10.83 -19.56 0.50
N VAL A 211 10.26 -18.61 1.25
CA VAL A 211 10.85 -18.01 2.46
C VAL A 211 9.83 -18.00 3.59
N TYR A 212 10.23 -18.35 4.81
CA TYR A 212 9.35 -18.31 5.99
C TYR A 212 9.59 -17.06 6.81
N CYS A 213 8.59 -16.18 6.85
CA CYS A 213 8.61 -14.95 7.63
C CYS A 213 8.45 -15.26 9.12
N ARG A 214 9.25 -14.62 9.98
CA ARG A 214 9.20 -14.83 11.44
C ARG A 214 7.96 -14.23 12.11
N PHE A 215 7.15 -13.47 11.39
CA PHE A 215 5.87 -12.91 11.85
C PHE A 215 4.65 -13.55 11.17
N CYS A 216 4.82 -14.71 10.52
CA CYS A 216 3.73 -15.34 9.77
C CYS A 216 2.65 -15.91 10.69
N PHE A 217 1.37 -15.72 10.36
CA PHE A 217 0.25 -16.39 11.05
C PHE A 217 0.35 -17.91 11.05
N ARG A 218 1.04 -18.51 10.06
CA ARG A 218 1.28 -19.95 9.93
C ARG A 218 2.70 -20.35 10.33
N LYS A 219 3.30 -19.66 11.31
CA LYS A 219 4.69 -19.88 11.71
C LYS A 219 4.92 -21.25 12.36
N GLN A 220 3.91 -21.76 13.08
CA GLN A 220 3.98 -23.06 13.75
C GLN A 220 4.34 -24.19 12.76
N LYS A 221 5.22 -25.11 13.17
CA LYS A 221 5.62 -26.25 12.35
C LYS A 221 4.45 -27.12 11.89
N ALA A 222 3.45 -27.32 12.75
CA ALA A 222 2.24 -28.07 12.42
C ALA A 222 1.56 -27.50 11.16
N SER A 223 1.44 -26.16 11.06
CA SER A 223 0.88 -25.48 9.90
C SER A 223 1.66 -25.76 8.60
N ARG A 224 2.97 -26.04 8.68
CA ARG A 224 3.83 -26.30 7.52
C ARG A 224 3.85 -27.75 7.06
N HIS A 225 3.36 -28.67 7.89
CA HIS A 225 3.28 -30.09 7.57
C HIS A 225 1.93 -30.51 6.96
N TYR A 226 0.96 -29.60 6.90
CA TYR A 226 -0.29 -29.89 6.19
C TYR A 226 0.00 -30.22 4.71
N PRO A 227 -0.58 -31.30 4.16
CA PRO A 227 -0.43 -31.63 2.76
C PRO A 227 -1.00 -30.51 1.89
N ALA A 228 -0.46 -30.39 0.68
CA ALA A 228 -1.09 -29.54 -0.31
C ALA A 228 -2.51 -30.07 -0.62
N PRO A 229 -3.50 -29.17 -0.82
CA PRO A 229 -4.85 -29.55 -1.19
C PRO A 229 -4.89 -30.48 -2.41
N THR A 230 -5.78 -31.45 -2.36
CA THR A 230 -6.12 -32.32 -3.49
C THR A 230 -7.05 -31.61 -4.48
N ARG A 231 -7.13 -32.12 -5.71
CA ARG A 231 -8.07 -31.60 -6.71
C ARG A 231 -9.53 -31.72 -6.27
N GLU A 232 -9.89 -32.79 -5.57
CA GLU A 232 -11.25 -33.00 -5.07
C GLU A 232 -11.63 -31.98 -3.98
N GLU A 233 -10.68 -31.58 -3.12
CA GLU A 233 -10.93 -30.52 -2.14
C GLU A 233 -11.16 -29.16 -2.81
N ILE A 234 -10.38 -28.83 -3.85
CA ILE A 234 -10.59 -27.63 -4.65
C ILE A 234 -11.97 -27.66 -5.33
N LYS A 235 -12.33 -28.78 -5.95
CA LYS A 235 -13.64 -28.96 -6.61
C LYS A 235 -14.81 -28.80 -5.63
N LYS A 236 -14.70 -29.33 -4.41
CA LYS A 236 -15.69 -29.13 -3.33
C LYS A 236 -15.82 -27.66 -2.96
N ALA A 237 -14.70 -26.95 -2.80
CA ALA A 237 -14.71 -25.52 -2.48
C ALA A 237 -15.32 -24.67 -3.61
N VAL A 238 -14.96 -24.94 -4.87
CA VAL A 238 -15.55 -24.30 -6.05
C VAL A 238 -17.06 -24.54 -6.11
N THR A 239 -17.51 -25.77 -5.84
CA THR A 239 -18.94 -26.12 -5.84
C THR A 239 -19.70 -25.31 -4.78
N TYR A 240 -19.12 -25.15 -3.59
CA TYR A 240 -19.69 -24.30 -2.55
C TYR A 240 -19.81 -22.84 -2.99
N ILE A 241 -18.75 -22.29 -3.61
CA ILE A 241 -18.74 -20.91 -4.12
C ILE A 241 -19.80 -20.73 -5.22
N LYS A 242 -19.93 -21.71 -6.12
CA LYS A 242 -20.93 -21.71 -7.19
C LYS A 242 -22.36 -21.69 -6.64
N ASN A 243 -22.61 -22.38 -5.54
CA ASN A 243 -23.94 -22.43 -4.92
C ASN A 243 -24.22 -21.23 -3.99
N SER A 244 -23.21 -20.42 -3.67
CA SER A 244 -23.32 -19.29 -2.73
C SER A 244 -23.28 -17.97 -3.48
N LEU A 245 -24.46 -17.49 -3.93
CA LEU A 245 -24.58 -16.29 -4.79
C LEU A 245 -24.10 -14.99 -4.15
N SER A 246 -24.00 -14.94 -2.81
CA SER A 246 -23.46 -13.80 -2.08
C SER A 246 -21.96 -13.62 -2.32
N ILE A 247 -21.22 -14.69 -2.61
CA ILE A 247 -19.76 -14.64 -2.80
C ILE A 247 -19.43 -14.01 -4.14
N LYS A 248 -18.81 -12.82 -4.11
CA LYS A 248 -18.37 -12.06 -5.28
C LYS A 248 -16.87 -12.09 -5.49
N GLU A 249 -16.09 -12.40 -4.45
CA GLU A 249 -14.62 -12.41 -4.52
C GLU A 249 -14.00 -13.66 -3.90
N VAL A 250 -12.94 -14.16 -4.54
CA VAL A 250 -12.12 -15.26 -4.02
C VAL A 250 -10.67 -14.83 -3.93
N LEU A 251 -10.04 -15.03 -2.76
CA LEU A 251 -8.60 -14.86 -2.56
C LEU A 251 -7.91 -16.22 -2.57
N LEU A 252 -7.10 -16.47 -3.60
CA LEU A 252 -6.23 -17.64 -3.74
C LEU A 252 -4.93 -17.40 -2.97
N THR A 253 -4.66 -18.22 -1.95
CA THR A 253 -3.52 -18.05 -1.04
C THR A 253 -3.13 -19.38 -0.38
N GLY A 254 -2.55 -19.33 0.82
CA GLY A 254 -1.96 -20.45 1.53
C GLY A 254 -0.62 -20.05 2.12
N GLY A 255 0.40 -20.84 1.84
CA GLY A 255 1.77 -20.36 1.79
C GLY A 255 1.96 -19.42 0.59
N ASP A 256 2.59 -19.91 -0.46
CA ASP A 256 2.63 -19.21 -1.76
C ASP A 256 1.93 -20.06 -2.84
N PRO A 257 0.83 -19.60 -3.45
CA PRO A 257 0.06 -20.40 -4.40
C PRO A 257 0.82 -20.69 -5.69
N PHE A 258 1.80 -19.86 -6.07
CA PHE A 258 2.58 -20.06 -7.31
C PHE A 258 3.52 -21.26 -7.25
N LEU A 259 3.79 -21.79 -6.04
CA LEU A 259 4.54 -23.04 -5.89
C LEU A 259 3.74 -24.29 -6.24
N ASN A 260 2.41 -24.19 -6.38
CA ASN A 260 1.56 -25.30 -6.83
C ASN A 260 0.81 -24.91 -8.11
N LYS A 261 1.56 -24.93 -9.22
CA LYS A 261 1.07 -24.56 -10.55
C LYS A 261 -0.22 -25.26 -10.94
N ASN A 262 -0.28 -26.57 -10.70
CA ASN A 262 -1.43 -27.39 -11.07
C ASN A 262 -2.69 -26.99 -10.32
N ASN A 263 -2.61 -26.75 -9.01
CA ASN A 263 -3.77 -26.33 -8.22
C ASN A 263 -4.19 -24.90 -8.53
N LEU A 264 -3.23 -23.98 -8.69
CA LEU A 264 -3.52 -22.58 -8.99
C LEU A 264 -4.24 -22.42 -10.33
N ILE A 265 -3.71 -23.00 -11.41
CA ILE A 265 -4.32 -22.92 -12.74
C ILE A 265 -5.75 -23.50 -12.70
N TYR A 266 -5.92 -24.68 -12.11
CA TYR A 266 -7.24 -25.31 -12.02
C TYR A 266 -8.26 -24.49 -11.24
N ALA A 267 -7.87 -23.96 -10.07
CA ALA A 267 -8.75 -23.12 -9.29
C ALA A 267 -9.16 -21.86 -10.07
N ILE A 268 -8.22 -21.23 -10.78
CA ILE A 268 -8.51 -20.04 -11.60
C ILE A 268 -9.49 -20.38 -12.73
N ASP A 269 -9.27 -21.47 -13.45
CA ASP A 269 -10.12 -21.85 -14.59
C ASP A 269 -11.54 -22.22 -14.12
N GLU A 270 -11.68 -23.02 -13.07
CA GLU A 270 -13.00 -23.39 -12.54
C GLU A 270 -13.78 -22.19 -11.97
N LEU A 271 -13.08 -21.26 -11.31
CA LEU A 271 -13.72 -20.06 -10.76
C LEU A 271 -14.07 -19.03 -11.85
N ALA A 272 -13.34 -19.01 -12.97
CA ALA A 272 -13.63 -18.15 -14.12
C ALA A 272 -15.01 -18.44 -14.73
N GLU A 273 -15.46 -19.69 -14.67
CA GLU A 273 -16.76 -20.13 -15.19
C GLU A 273 -17.96 -19.74 -14.31
N ILE A 274 -17.74 -19.27 -13.09
CA ILE A 274 -18.83 -18.92 -12.17
C ILE A 274 -19.42 -17.55 -12.53
N PRO A 275 -20.69 -17.43 -12.95
CA PRO A 275 -21.23 -16.17 -13.50
C PRO A 275 -21.24 -15.02 -12.49
N HIS A 276 -21.67 -15.28 -11.24
CA HIS A 276 -21.82 -14.24 -10.22
C HIS A 276 -20.50 -13.79 -9.58
N LEU A 277 -19.39 -14.49 -9.85
CA LEU A 277 -18.08 -14.14 -9.32
C LEU A 277 -17.48 -12.97 -10.09
N GLN A 278 -16.94 -11.98 -9.39
CA GLN A 278 -16.49 -10.72 -9.99
C GLN A 278 -14.98 -10.58 -9.94
N THR A 279 -14.34 -11.04 -8.86
CA THR A 279 -12.89 -10.83 -8.63
C THR A 279 -12.19 -12.11 -8.19
N LEU A 280 -11.08 -12.41 -8.84
CA LEU A 280 -10.06 -13.36 -8.40
C LEU A 280 -8.84 -12.59 -7.91
N ARG A 281 -8.44 -12.83 -6.66
CA ARG A 281 -7.23 -12.23 -6.09
C ARG A 281 -6.22 -13.34 -5.83
N ILE A 282 -4.96 -13.10 -6.14
CA ILE A 282 -3.87 -14.06 -5.88
C ILE A 282 -2.88 -13.39 -4.94
N ALA A 283 -2.69 -13.93 -3.75
CA ALA A 283 -1.71 -13.40 -2.80
C ALA A 283 -0.38 -14.12 -2.90
N THR A 284 0.69 -13.35 -3.16
CA THR A 284 2.07 -13.85 -3.22
C THR A 284 3.04 -12.82 -2.66
N ARG A 285 3.92 -13.27 -1.77
CA ARG A 285 5.04 -12.45 -1.30
C ARG A 285 6.32 -12.70 -2.11
N SER A 286 6.32 -13.69 -3.01
CA SER A 286 7.48 -14.03 -3.84
C SER A 286 8.00 -12.86 -4.69
N VAL A 287 7.19 -11.84 -4.97
CA VAL A 287 7.67 -10.61 -5.64
C VAL A 287 8.81 -9.93 -4.87
N SER A 288 8.77 -9.94 -3.53
CA SER A 288 9.76 -9.29 -2.66
C SER A 288 10.98 -10.17 -2.39
N TYR A 289 10.77 -11.41 -1.96
CA TYR A 289 11.85 -12.28 -1.46
C TYR A 289 12.31 -13.35 -2.46
N TYR A 290 11.62 -13.55 -3.58
CA TYR A 290 11.93 -14.61 -4.56
C TYR A 290 11.40 -14.30 -5.98
N PRO A 291 11.76 -13.14 -6.57
CA PRO A 291 11.21 -12.71 -7.84
C PRO A 291 11.56 -13.66 -9.00
N GLN A 292 12.62 -14.47 -8.86
CA GLN A 292 13.04 -15.45 -9.87
C GLN A 292 11.96 -16.49 -10.20
N LEU A 293 11.00 -16.72 -9.28
CA LEU A 293 9.83 -17.55 -9.53
C LEU A 293 9.06 -17.14 -10.79
N PHE A 294 8.97 -15.83 -11.06
CA PHE A 294 8.19 -15.28 -12.17
C PHE A 294 8.99 -15.18 -13.48
N TYR A 295 10.32 -15.20 -13.39
CA TYR A 295 11.22 -15.15 -14.55
C TYR A 295 11.66 -16.54 -15.03
N ALA A 296 11.49 -17.57 -14.20
CA ALA A 296 11.73 -18.96 -14.57
C ALA A 296 10.89 -19.42 -15.78
N ASP A 297 11.34 -20.49 -16.44
CA ASP A 297 10.65 -21.13 -17.58
C ASP A 297 10.23 -20.12 -18.66
N ASN A 298 11.14 -19.24 -19.06
CA ASN A 298 10.87 -18.15 -20.02
C ASN A 298 9.70 -17.25 -19.58
N SER A 299 9.67 -16.88 -18.30
CA SER A 299 8.62 -16.05 -17.69
C SER A 299 7.20 -16.61 -17.86
N ALA A 300 7.04 -17.94 -17.80
CA ALA A 300 5.75 -18.63 -18.03
C ALA A 300 4.62 -18.10 -17.15
N TRP A 301 4.90 -17.78 -15.87
CA TRP A 301 3.90 -17.20 -14.98
C TRP A 301 3.45 -15.80 -15.42
N CYS A 302 4.38 -14.94 -15.82
CA CYS A 302 4.03 -13.61 -16.33
C CYS A 302 3.17 -13.70 -17.60
N HIS A 303 3.50 -14.62 -18.52
CA HIS A 303 2.69 -14.85 -19.72
C HIS A 303 1.29 -15.35 -19.37
N TYR A 304 1.19 -16.34 -18.48
CA TYR A 304 -0.10 -16.89 -18.03
C TYR A 304 -0.98 -15.81 -17.37
N LEU A 305 -0.44 -15.06 -16.41
CA LEU A 305 -1.21 -14.04 -15.69
C LEU A 305 -1.73 -12.95 -16.63
N LYS A 306 -0.91 -12.49 -17.59
CA LYS A 306 -1.33 -11.49 -18.58
C LYS A 306 -2.43 -12.01 -19.50
N ALA A 307 -2.28 -13.23 -20.02
CA ALA A 307 -3.28 -13.86 -20.88
C ALA A 307 -4.60 -14.10 -20.12
N LYS A 308 -4.52 -14.66 -18.91
CA LYS A 308 -5.72 -14.95 -18.10
C LYS A 308 -6.42 -13.68 -17.62
N ASN A 309 -5.69 -12.62 -17.32
CA ASN A 309 -6.29 -11.32 -17.03
C ASN A 309 -7.09 -10.79 -18.23
N ALA A 310 -6.51 -10.84 -19.43
CA ALA A 310 -7.20 -10.40 -20.64
C ALA A 310 -8.48 -11.23 -20.89
N GLU A 311 -8.43 -12.55 -20.70
CA GLU A 311 -9.57 -13.46 -20.80
C GLU A 311 -10.67 -13.11 -19.78
N LEU A 312 -10.33 -13.03 -18.49
CA LEU A 312 -11.29 -12.71 -17.42
C LEU A 312 -11.95 -11.35 -17.62
N ARG A 313 -11.22 -10.37 -18.14
CA ARG A 313 -11.77 -9.04 -18.40
C ARG A 313 -12.80 -9.04 -19.53
N GLN A 314 -12.70 -9.96 -20.51
CA GLN A 314 -13.73 -10.13 -21.55
C GLN A 314 -15.05 -10.65 -20.96
N SER A 315 -14.99 -11.49 -19.93
CA SER A 315 -16.17 -11.95 -19.18
C SER A 315 -16.60 -11.00 -18.05
N GLY A 316 -16.02 -9.78 -18.00
CA GLY A 316 -16.35 -8.76 -17.00
C GLY A 316 -15.79 -9.01 -15.60
N LYS A 317 -14.86 -9.96 -15.45
CA LYS A 317 -14.18 -10.30 -14.19
C LYS A 317 -12.83 -9.60 -14.06
N ARG A 318 -12.27 -9.60 -12.84
CA ARG A 318 -10.99 -8.98 -12.51
C ARG A 318 -10.02 -10.00 -11.94
N MET A 319 -8.75 -9.89 -12.32
CA MET A 319 -7.65 -10.54 -11.63
C MET A 319 -6.80 -9.47 -10.93
N GLU A 320 -6.50 -9.69 -9.66
CA GLU A 320 -5.64 -8.80 -8.86
C GLU A 320 -4.53 -9.61 -8.18
N ILE A 321 -3.34 -9.02 -8.09
CA ILE A 321 -2.21 -9.60 -7.37
C ILE A 321 -2.02 -8.84 -6.05
N ALA A 322 -2.20 -9.55 -4.94
CA ALA A 322 -1.80 -9.06 -3.62
C ALA A 322 -0.33 -9.38 -3.41
N THR A 323 0.47 -8.38 -3.11
CA THR A 323 1.86 -8.57 -2.69
C THR A 323 2.15 -7.89 -1.36
N HIS A 324 3.36 -8.10 -0.86
CA HIS A 324 3.75 -7.75 0.49
C HIS A 324 5.19 -7.27 0.50
N PHE A 325 5.38 -6.06 1.01
CA PHE A 325 6.69 -5.49 1.34
C PHE A 325 6.62 -4.86 2.73
N VAL A 326 7.69 -4.98 3.50
CA VAL A 326 7.86 -4.48 4.86
C VAL A 326 8.84 -3.31 4.88
N HIS A 327 9.98 -3.44 4.19
CA HIS A 327 11.08 -2.47 4.22
C HIS A 327 11.53 -2.11 2.78
N PRO A 328 11.96 -0.88 2.48
CA PRO A 328 12.41 -0.51 1.14
C PRO A 328 13.64 -1.27 0.64
N ASP A 329 14.41 -1.91 1.53
CA ASP A 329 15.54 -2.76 1.13
C ASP A 329 15.10 -4.13 0.58
N GLU A 330 13.83 -4.51 0.71
CA GLU A 330 13.28 -5.67 0.00
C GLU A 330 13.05 -5.39 -1.49
N ILE A 331 13.13 -4.12 -1.91
CA ILE A 331 12.99 -3.75 -3.31
C ILE A 331 14.20 -4.26 -4.09
N SER A 332 13.94 -4.81 -5.28
CA SER A 332 14.94 -5.15 -6.28
C SER A 332 14.51 -4.63 -7.67
N PRO A 333 15.45 -4.47 -8.62
CA PRO A 333 15.08 -4.14 -10.00
C PRO A 333 14.07 -5.13 -10.59
N GLN A 334 14.22 -6.41 -10.26
CA GLN A 334 13.31 -7.48 -10.68
C GLN A 334 11.91 -7.30 -10.07
N SER A 335 11.80 -6.99 -8.77
CA SER A 335 10.49 -6.79 -8.13
C SER A 335 9.74 -5.59 -8.72
N LEU A 336 10.43 -4.47 -8.95
CA LEU A 336 9.86 -3.27 -9.56
C LEU A 336 9.42 -3.51 -11.02
N ALA A 337 10.24 -4.23 -11.79
CA ALA A 337 9.93 -4.57 -13.18
C ALA A 337 8.70 -5.49 -13.29
N LEU A 338 8.54 -6.46 -12.38
CA LEU A 338 7.33 -7.30 -12.33
C LEU A 338 6.06 -6.48 -12.10
N ILE A 339 6.09 -5.60 -11.09
CA ILE A 339 4.94 -4.73 -10.77
C ILE A 339 4.61 -3.84 -11.97
N SER A 340 5.62 -3.17 -12.52
CA SER A 340 5.45 -2.29 -13.69
C SER A 340 4.90 -3.03 -14.91
N ASP A 341 5.40 -4.24 -15.21
CA ASP A 341 4.91 -5.03 -16.33
C ASP A 341 3.46 -5.46 -16.14
N TRP A 342 3.09 -5.96 -14.95
CA TRP A 342 1.73 -6.38 -14.67
C TRP A 342 0.74 -5.21 -14.77
N VAL A 343 1.04 -4.07 -14.14
CA VAL A 343 0.15 -2.90 -14.16
C VAL A 343 -0.01 -2.33 -15.57
N ARG A 344 1.05 -2.27 -16.37
CA ARG A 344 0.99 -1.86 -17.77
C ARG A 344 0.10 -2.78 -18.64
N ASN A 345 -0.05 -4.04 -18.24
CA ASN A 345 -0.95 -5.01 -18.88
C ASN A 345 -2.34 -5.08 -18.21
N GLY A 346 -2.69 -4.08 -17.41
CA GLY A 346 -4.01 -3.94 -16.79
C GLY A 346 -4.27 -4.93 -15.64
N LEU A 347 -3.24 -5.54 -15.07
CA LEU A 347 -3.34 -6.30 -13.80
C LEU A 347 -3.18 -5.33 -12.64
N CYS A 348 -4.16 -5.28 -11.74
CA CYS A 348 -4.02 -4.51 -10.50
C CYS A 348 -3.04 -5.24 -9.57
N VAL A 349 -2.02 -4.52 -9.09
CA VAL A 349 -1.08 -5.01 -8.08
C VAL A 349 -1.22 -4.14 -6.84
N TYR A 350 -1.61 -4.74 -5.72
CA TYR A 350 -1.75 -4.02 -4.47
C TYR A 350 -0.87 -4.58 -3.36
N VAL A 351 -0.42 -3.70 -2.48
CA VAL A 351 0.53 -3.97 -1.41
C VAL A 351 -0.18 -4.01 -0.07
N GLN A 352 0.20 -5.00 0.73
CA GLN A 352 -0.16 -5.11 2.14
C GLN A 352 1.11 -5.16 2.98
N THR A 353 1.14 -4.39 4.08
CA THR A 353 2.33 -4.23 4.91
C THR A 353 1.97 -4.42 6.38
N PRO A 354 2.52 -5.41 7.10
CA PRO A 354 2.43 -5.47 8.55
C PRO A 354 3.33 -4.40 9.16
N PHE A 355 2.87 -3.81 10.26
CA PHE A 355 3.62 -2.82 11.03
C PHE A 355 4.40 -3.53 12.13
N LEU A 356 5.72 -3.58 11.96
CA LEU A 356 6.64 -4.42 12.71
C LEU A 356 7.71 -3.54 13.36
N LYS A 357 7.83 -3.68 14.69
CA LYS A 357 8.87 -3.00 15.47
C LYS A 357 10.27 -3.35 14.96
N ASP A 358 11.16 -2.36 14.93
CA ASP A 358 12.55 -2.46 14.48
C ASP A 358 12.71 -2.98 13.03
N CYS A 359 11.64 -2.95 12.23
CA CYS A 359 11.64 -3.36 10.83
C CYS A 359 11.08 -2.26 9.92
N ASN A 360 9.98 -1.62 10.29
CA ASN A 360 9.38 -0.54 9.49
C ASN A 360 8.63 0.52 10.31
N ASP A 361 9.00 0.65 11.58
CA ASP A 361 8.55 1.69 12.50
C ASP A 361 9.33 3.02 12.35
N ASN A 362 10.31 3.07 11.45
CA ASN A 362 10.84 4.33 10.91
C ASN A 362 9.93 4.86 9.80
N TYR A 363 9.19 5.93 10.09
CA TYR A 363 8.15 6.44 9.20
C TYR A 363 8.70 7.00 7.88
N SER A 364 9.95 7.48 7.87
CA SER A 364 10.60 7.99 6.65
C SER A 364 10.99 6.85 5.70
N GLU A 365 11.47 5.72 6.22
CA GLU A 365 11.78 4.53 5.43
C GLU A 365 10.49 3.88 4.90
N LEU A 366 9.43 3.86 5.69
CA LEU A 366 8.10 3.41 5.27
C LEU A 366 7.51 4.31 4.17
N ALA A 367 7.64 5.63 4.30
CA ALA A 367 7.26 6.59 3.25
C ALA A 367 8.04 6.37 1.95
N ARG A 368 9.35 6.08 2.05
CA ARG A 368 10.20 5.74 0.91
C ARG A 368 9.74 4.46 0.21
N LEU A 369 9.43 3.41 0.98
CA LEU A 369 8.90 2.15 0.43
C LEU A 369 7.63 2.39 -0.39
N PHE A 370 6.66 3.10 0.17
CA PHE A 370 5.40 3.35 -0.50
C PHE A 370 5.56 4.23 -1.74
N SER A 371 6.40 5.27 -1.68
CA SER A 371 6.69 6.09 -2.85
C SER A 371 7.33 5.29 -4.00
N LEU A 372 8.32 4.44 -3.70
CA LEU A 372 8.98 3.60 -4.71
C LEU A 372 8.03 2.59 -5.36
N LEU A 373 7.21 1.92 -4.56
CA LEU A 373 6.22 0.95 -5.08
C LEU A 373 5.11 1.66 -5.86
N ARG A 374 4.67 2.84 -5.41
CA ARG A 374 3.65 3.64 -6.10
C ARG A 374 4.12 4.02 -7.50
N ALA A 375 5.37 4.46 -7.59
CA ALA A 375 5.97 4.96 -8.83
C ALA A 375 5.90 3.92 -9.96
N VAL A 376 6.06 2.63 -9.62
CA VAL A 376 5.99 1.53 -10.61
C VAL A 376 4.59 0.96 -10.82
N GLY A 377 3.55 1.57 -10.24
CA GLY A 377 2.16 1.22 -10.50
C GLY A 377 1.45 0.49 -9.38
N ALA A 378 2.10 0.20 -8.25
CA ALA A 378 1.43 -0.46 -7.14
C ALA A 378 0.35 0.43 -6.50
N GLU A 379 -0.64 -0.21 -5.89
CA GLU A 379 -1.64 0.43 -5.03
C GLU A 379 -1.50 -0.03 -3.59
N PHE A 380 -1.94 0.79 -2.63
CA PHE A 380 -1.83 0.44 -1.21
C PHE A 380 -3.19 0.02 -0.68
N HIS A 381 -3.25 -1.16 -0.07
CA HIS A 381 -4.48 -1.69 0.49
C HIS A 381 -4.49 -1.52 2.01
N TYR A 382 -3.66 -2.27 2.73
CA TYR A 382 -3.63 -2.24 4.20
C TYR A 382 -2.22 -2.07 4.73
N LEU A 383 -2.11 -1.25 5.77
CA LEU A 383 -1.07 -1.37 6.78
C LEU A 383 -1.70 -2.01 8.01
N PHE A 384 -1.24 -3.21 8.36
CA PHE A 384 -1.77 -3.96 9.50
C PHE A 384 -1.06 -3.52 10.77
N MET A 385 -1.79 -2.87 11.69
CA MET A 385 -1.29 -2.44 12.99
C MET A 385 -2.23 -2.91 14.11
N PRO A 386 -1.71 -3.33 15.27
CA PRO A 386 -0.32 -3.69 15.48
C PRO A 386 -0.01 -5.00 14.73
N CYS A 387 1.24 -5.48 14.81
CA CYS A 387 1.50 -6.88 14.47
C CYS A 387 0.62 -7.78 15.33
N GLU A 388 -0.02 -8.77 14.73
CA GLU A 388 -0.85 -9.73 15.46
C GLU A 388 -0.02 -10.42 16.56
N PRO A 389 -0.58 -10.60 17.76
CA PRO A 389 0.14 -11.15 18.90
C PRO A 389 0.29 -12.67 18.78
N ILE A 390 1.11 -13.13 17.84
CA ILE A 390 1.39 -14.54 17.59
C ILE A 390 2.47 -15.03 18.55
N GLN A 391 2.38 -16.27 19.02
CA GLN A 391 3.46 -16.89 19.77
C GLN A 391 4.82 -16.84 19.06
N GLY A 392 5.85 -16.45 19.81
CA GLY A 392 7.20 -16.26 19.27
C GLY A 392 7.34 -15.09 18.31
N SER A 393 6.45 -14.08 18.37
CA SER A 393 6.54 -12.85 17.58
C SER A 393 6.59 -11.56 18.42
N HIS A 394 6.68 -11.66 19.75
CA HIS A 394 6.56 -10.51 20.67
C HIS A 394 7.53 -9.36 20.40
N LEU A 395 8.73 -9.64 19.87
CA LEU A 395 9.69 -8.60 19.49
C LEU A 395 9.16 -7.67 18.37
N TYR A 396 8.19 -8.10 17.57
CA TYR A 396 7.59 -7.30 16.51
C TYR A 396 6.42 -6.44 16.97
N TRP A 397 5.92 -6.64 18.19
CA TRP A 397 4.70 -5.99 18.65
C TRP A 397 4.93 -4.50 18.83
N THR A 398 4.00 -3.73 18.29
CA THR A 398 3.95 -2.27 18.37
C THR A 398 2.70 -1.85 19.13
N HIS A 399 2.67 -0.63 19.64
CA HIS A 399 1.46 -0.06 20.23
C HIS A 399 0.54 0.49 19.14
N ILE A 400 -0.78 0.51 19.38
CA ILE A 400 -1.74 1.16 18.47
C ILE A 400 -1.36 2.63 18.23
N SER A 401 -1.02 3.35 19.29
CA SER A 401 -0.56 4.75 19.24
C SER A 401 0.62 4.97 18.29
N GLN A 402 1.57 4.03 18.20
CA GLN A 402 2.70 4.15 17.26
C GLN A 402 2.25 4.01 15.81
N GLY A 403 1.31 3.11 15.52
CA GLY A 403 0.76 2.98 14.19
C GLY A 403 -0.11 4.19 13.79
N LEU A 404 -0.84 4.79 14.74
CA LEU A 404 -1.55 6.07 14.52
C LEU A 404 -0.59 7.24 14.31
N ALA A 405 0.55 7.26 15.00
CA ALA A 405 1.62 8.23 14.74
C ALA A 405 2.23 8.04 13.34
N ALA A 406 2.42 6.79 12.89
CA ALA A 406 2.81 6.49 11.52
C ALA A 406 1.78 7.01 10.50
N ALA A 407 0.47 6.85 10.78
CA ALA A 407 -0.58 7.42 9.95
C ALA A 407 -0.48 8.95 9.85
N ALA A 408 -0.29 9.64 10.98
CA ALA A 408 -0.12 11.09 10.98
C ALA A 408 1.12 11.52 10.16
N TYR A 409 2.24 10.82 10.31
CA TYR A 409 3.45 11.10 9.53
C TYR A 409 3.25 10.87 8.04
N LEU A 410 2.73 9.69 7.63
CA LEU A 410 2.53 9.38 6.22
C LEU A 410 1.56 10.35 5.56
N ARG A 411 0.46 10.73 6.24
CA ARG A 411 -0.50 11.71 5.70
C ARG A 411 0.17 13.04 5.36
N ALA A 412 1.17 13.47 6.14
CA ALA A 412 1.90 14.72 5.91
C ALA A 412 2.99 14.65 4.83
N HIS A 413 3.57 13.46 4.57
CA HIS A 413 4.82 13.35 3.79
C HIS A 413 4.72 12.55 2.49
N VAL A 414 3.64 11.80 2.26
CA VAL A 414 3.44 11.07 0.99
C VAL A 414 2.21 11.56 0.23
N SER A 415 2.10 11.20 -1.05
CA SER A 415 0.85 11.42 -1.80
C SER A 415 -0.28 10.65 -1.12
N ASP A 416 -1.51 11.17 -1.13
CA ASP A 416 -2.72 10.43 -0.72
C ASP A 416 -2.83 9.10 -1.46
N ARG A 417 -2.32 8.99 -2.69
CA ARG A 417 -2.29 7.71 -3.44
C ARG A 417 -1.33 6.67 -2.86
N CYS A 418 -0.36 7.10 -2.07
CA CYS A 418 0.58 6.23 -1.34
C CYS A 418 0.07 5.82 0.04
N PHE A 419 -0.98 6.47 0.56
CA PHE A 419 -1.45 6.26 1.92
C PHE A 419 -2.31 4.98 2.02
N PRO A 420 -1.94 3.96 2.82
CA PRO A 420 -2.74 2.74 2.99
C PRO A 420 -3.92 2.96 3.95
N LYS A 421 -4.84 1.99 4.01
CA LYS A 421 -5.80 1.91 5.13
C LYS A 421 -5.12 1.31 6.35
N PHE A 422 -5.26 1.95 7.50
CA PHE A 422 -4.70 1.49 8.76
C PHE A 422 -5.68 0.54 9.45
N CYS A 423 -5.29 -0.72 9.61
CA CYS A 423 -6.24 -1.79 9.89
C CYS A 423 -5.73 -2.77 10.96
N THR A 424 -6.60 -3.18 11.87
CA THR A 424 -6.34 -4.30 12.80
C THR A 424 -7.16 -5.52 12.37
N SER A 425 -6.52 -6.69 12.34
CA SER A 425 -7.24 -7.95 12.20
C SER A 425 -7.78 -8.36 13.57
N VAL A 426 -9.04 -8.73 13.63
CA VAL A 426 -9.68 -9.28 14.83
C VAL A 426 -10.32 -10.62 14.48
N PRO A 427 -10.64 -11.49 15.45
CA PRO A 427 -11.22 -12.81 15.17
C PRO A 427 -12.43 -12.83 14.22
N ILE A 428 -13.27 -11.80 14.27
CA ILE A 428 -14.51 -11.72 13.48
C ILE A 428 -14.39 -10.88 12.19
N GLY A 429 -13.21 -10.34 11.87
CA GLY A 429 -13.07 -9.48 10.70
C GLY A 429 -11.84 -8.58 10.76
N LYS A 430 -11.82 -7.52 9.97
CA LYS A 430 -10.78 -6.49 10.13
C LYS A 430 -11.42 -5.13 10.35
N ILE A 431 -10.74 -4.29 11.10
CA ILE A 431 -11.23 -3.00 11.57
C ILE A 431 -10.33 -1.91 11.00
N GLU A 432 -10.91 -0.98 10.26
CA GLU A 432 -10.26 0.27 9.89
C GLU A 432 -10.48 1.30 11.00
N TRP A 433 -9.38 1.83 11.53
CA TRP A 433 -9.37 2.65 12.74
C TRP A 433 -10.13 3.96 12.55
N HIS A 434 -10.93 4.31 13.57
CA HIS A 434 -11.73 5.53 13.73
C HIS A 434 -12.88 5.74 12.75
N THR A 435 -13.07 4.86 11.77
CA THR A 435 -14.21 4.91 10.83
C THR A 435 -15.13 3.71 10.98
N SER A 436 -14.56 2.50 11.00
CA SER A 436 -15.32 1.25 11.16
C SER A 436 -15.13 0.58 12.52
N GLY A 437 -14.26 1.13 13.38
CA GLY A 437 -14.08 0.68 14.74
C GLY A 437 -12.96 1.42 15.48
N TRP A 438 -12.92 1.28 16.80
CA TRP A 438 -12.01 2.00 17.70
C TRP A 438 -11.85 1.25 19.02
N ALA A 439 -10.87 1.65 19.83
CA ALA A 439 -10.68 1.12 21.17
C ALA A 439 -11.74 1.70 22.13
N VAL A 440 -12.42 0.84 22.87
CA VAL A 440 -13.54 1.19 23.76
C VAL A 440 -13.03 1.44 25.17
N GLU A 441 -12.45 0.40 25.79
CA GLU A 441 -11.94 0.40 27.16
C GLU A 441 -10.95 -0.75 27.36
N LEU A 442 -10.12 -0.66 28.42
CA LEU A 442 -9.29 -1.77 28.87
C LEU A 442 -10.15 -2.93 29.34
N ASP A 443 -9.65 -4.15 29.20
CA ASP A 443 -10.29 -5.32 29.78
C ASP A 443 -10.12 -5.32 31.29
N ASN A 444 -11.21 -5.56 32.02
CA ASN A 444 -11.21 -5.50 33.49
C ASN A 444 -10.53 -6.72 34.14
N GLU A 445 -10.30 -7.80 33.40
CA GLU A 445 -9.72 -9.05 33.91
C GLU A 445 -8.24 -9.21 33.55
N ASP A 446 -7.81 -8.68 32.40
CA ASP A 446 -6.42 -8.79 31.91
C ASP A 446 -5.94 -7.50 31.22
N GLU A 447 -4.94 -6.84 31.80
CA GLU A 447 -4.36 -5.59 31.29
C GLU A 447 -3.71 -5.71 29.90
N ASN A 448 -3.46 -6.93 29.41
CA ASN A 448 -2.95 -7.17 28.05
C ASN A 448 -4.06 -7.17 27.00
N PHE A 449 -5.32 -7.03 27.42
CA PHE A 449 -6.48 -7.00 26.55
C PHE A 449 -7.23 -5.67 26.65
N PHE A 450 -7.87 -5.31 25.56
CA PHE A 450 -8.83 -4.22 25.51
C PHE A 450 -9.94 -4.54 24.52
N TRP A 451 -11.05 -3.83 24.62
CA TRP A 451 -12.21 -4.03 23.75
C TRP A 451 -12.13 -3.14 22.52
N ILE A 452 -12.28 -3.73 21.33
CA ILE A 452 -12.36 -3.02 20.04
C ILE A 452 -13.80 -3.06 19.55
N ARG A 453 -14.39 -1.89 19.28
CA ARG A 453 -15.68 -1.79 18.60
C ARG A 453 -15.57 -2.22 17.15
N THR A 454 -16.57 -2.96 16.66
CA THR A 454 -16.63 -3.42 15.28
C THR A 454 -17.96 -3.04 14.62
N PRO A 455 -18.05 -3.02 13.27
CA PRO A 455 -19.30 -2.68 12.57
C PRO A 455 -20.22 -3.90 12.40
N TYR A 456 -19.80 -5.06 12.92
CA TYR A 456 -20.48 -6.34 12.74
C TYR A 456 -21.56 -6.53 13.81
N THR A 457 -22.61 -7.25 13.44
CA THR A 457 -23.70 -7.66 14.34
C THR A 457 -23.77 -9.18 14.37
N SER A 458 -24.40 -9.78 15.39
CA SER A 458 -24.60 -11.24 15.41
C SER A 458 -25.39 -11.72 14.18
N ASP A 459 -26.41 -10.96 13.77
CA ASP A 459 -27.25 -11.30 12.62
C ASP A 459 -26.48 -11.35 11.29
N TYR A 460 -25.45 -10.51 11.12
CA TYR A 460 -24.60 -10.54 9.94
C TYR A 460 -24.00 -11.94 9.73
N PHE A 461 -23.49 -12.55 10.80
CA PHE A 461 -22.80 -13.82 10.73
C PHE A 461 -23.74 -15.03 10.64
N LYS A 462 -24.96 -14.97 11.19
CA LYS A 462 -25.94 -16.08 11.16
C LYS A 462 -26.10 -16.72 9.77
N SER A 463 -25.98 -15.92 8.71
CA SER A 463 -26.19 -16.38 7.33
C SER A 463 -25.07 -17.25 6.75
N PHE A 464 -23.84 -17.16 7.25
CA PHE A 464 -22.69 -17.92 6.70
C PHE A 464 -21.80 -18.56 7.78
N SER A 465 -21.96 -18.15 9.03
CA SER A 465 -21.26 -18.64 10.20
C SER A 465 -22.10 -18.57 11.49
N PRO A 466 -22.96 -19.57 11.74
CA PRO A 466 -23.85 -19.58 12.89
C PRO A 466 -23.14 -19.77 14.25
N ASP A 467 -21.89 -20.27 14.26
CA ASP A 467 -21.14 -20.53 15.51
C ASP A 467 -20.50 -19.28 16.13
N THR A 468 -20.69 -18.11 15.52
CA THR A 468 -20.18 -16.82 16.01
C THR A 468 -20.69 -16.44 17.39
N GLU A 469 -21.92 -16.81 17.73
CA GLU A 469 -22.52 -16.52 19.05
C GLU A 469 -21.85 -17.31 20.19
N GLN A 470 -21.04 -18.33 19.87
CA GLN A 470 -20.30 -19.13 20.86
C GLN A 470 -18.91 -18.56 21.18
N LEU A 471 -18.51 -17.46 20.53
CA LEU A 471 -17.20 -16.85 20.73
C LEU A 471 -17.16 -16.07 22.04
N LYS A 472 -16.45 -16.63 23.03
CA LYS A 472 -16.20 -15.99 24.34
C LYS A 472 -15.45 -14.64 24.25
N THR A 473 -14.88 -14.32 23.09
CA THR A 473 -14.10 -13.10 22.84
C THR A 473 -14.94 -11.93 22.34
N VAL A 474 -16.27 -12.05 22.32
CA VAL A 474 -17.17 -11.05 21.74
C VAL A 474 -18.31 -10.72 22.71
N ARG A 475 -18.71 -9.45 22.76
CA ARG A 475 -19.91 -8.98 23.49
C ARG A 475 -20.77 -8.07 22.61
N VAL A 476 -22.08 -8.13 22.79
CA VAL A 476 -23.01 -7.19 22.14
C VAL A 476 -23.03 -5.89 22.94
N ASN A 477 -22.80 -4.76 22.28
CA ASN A 477 -22.84 -3.44 22.90
C ASN A 477 -24.24 -2.80 22.78
N ALA A 478 -24.41 -1.61 23.36
CA ALA A 478 -25.70 -0.90 23.38
C ALA A 478 -26.23 -0.50 21.98
N GLU A 479 -25.36 -0.41 20.96
CA GLU A 479 -25.74 -0.13 19.57
C GLU A 479 -26.16 -1.40 18.81
N GLY A 480 -26.12 -2.58 19.45
CA GLY A 480 -26.40 -3.88 18.83
C GLY A 480 -25.27 -4.41 17.94
N THR A 481 -24.12 -3.71 17.90
CA THR A 481 -22.90 -4.19 17.25
C THR A 481 -22.02 -4.96 18.25
N LEU A 482 -20.94 -5.55 17.74
CA LEU A 482 -20.07 -6.41 18.51
C LEU A 482 -18.79 -5.67 18.92
N ASP A 483 -18.47 -5.70 20.22
CA ASP A 483 -17.14 -5.38 20.71
C ASP A 483 -16.33 -6.70 20.83
N VAL A 484 -15.07 -6.66 20.43
CA VAL A 484 -14.17 -7.82 20.41
C VAL A 484 -13.04 -7.60 21.40
N ARG A 485 -12.82 -8.59 22.27
CA ARG A 485 -11.67 -8.64 23.18
C ARG A 485 -10.42 -8.88 22.35
N TYR A 486 -9.49 -7.93 22.36
CA TYR A 486 -8.28 -7.95 21.55
C TYR A 486 -7.03 -7.90 22.44
N MET A 487 -6.06 -8.76 22.17
CA MET A 487 -4.77 -8.76 22.87
C MET A 487 -3.85 -7.73 22.22
N GLY A 488 -3.33 -6.79 22.99
CA GLY A 488 -2.39 -5.80 22.48
C GLY A 488 -2.21 -4.62 23.42
N LYS A 489 -1.35 -3.68 23.03
CA LYS A 489 -1.07 -2.47 23.81
C LYS A 489 -1.57 -1.23 23.10
N ILE A 490 -2.39 -0.44 23.79
CA ILE A 490 -2.90 0.83 23.25
C ILE A 490 -1.78 1.88 23.17
N GLY A 491 -0.93 1.95 24.20
CA GLY A 491 0.20 2.87 24.35
C GLY A 491 -0.16 4.32 24.70
N ASP A 492 -1.40 4.76 24.41
CA ASP A 492 -1.96 6.04 24.85
C ASP A 492 -3.43 5.81 25.24
N GLU A 493 -3.74 5.92 26.54
CA GLU A 493 -5.09 5.68 27.07
C GLU A 493 -6.12 6.72 26.58
N SER A 494 -5.68 7.89 26.10
CA SER A 494 -6.59 8.88 25.51
C SER A 494 -7.22 8.44 24.18
N LEU A 495 -6.79 7.29 23.64
CA LEU A 495 -7.35 6.66 22.46
C LEU A 495 -8.64 5.86 22.73
N PHE A 496 -8.98 5.63 24.00
CA PHE A 496 -10.26 5.03 24.36
C PHE A 496 -11.39 6.04 24.15
N SER A 497 -12.30 5.74 23.24
CA SER A 497 -13.43 6.62 22.89
C SER A 497 -14.76 6.18 23.50
N GLY A 498 -14.80 5.04 24.21
CA GLY A 498 -16.03 4.52 24.81
C GLY A 498 -17.14 4.20 23.80
N SER A 499 -18.39 4.33 24.25
CA SER A 499 -19.59 4.08 23.43
C SER A 499 -20.20 5.36 22.87
N ARG A 500 -20.80 5.29 21.67
CA ARG A 500 -21.56 6.41 21.11
C ARG A 500 -22.99 6.41 21.69
N PRO A 501 -23.60 7.58 21.92
CA PRO A 501 -25.01 7.66 22.27
C PRO A 501 -25.90 7.28 21.06
N PRO A 502 -27.06 6.62 21.29
CA PRO A 502 -28.04 6.40 20.24
C PRO A 502 -28.54 7.73 19.66
N ARG A 503 -28.81 7.78 18.35
CA ARG A 503 -29.29 9.00 17.66
C ARG A 503 -30.45 8.71 16.71
N GLU A 504 -31.31 9.71 16.52
CA GLU A 504 -32.35 9.71 15.49
C GLU A 504 -31.80 10.27 14.18
N GLN A 505 -32.01 9.53 13.08
CA GLN A 505 -31.62 9.98 11.74
C GLN A 505 -32.52 11.11 11.25
N LYS A 506 -31.93 12.21 10.79
CA LYS A 506 -32.65 13.32 10.16
C LYS A 506 -32.66 13.14 8.64
N GLN A 507 -33.83 12.88 8.06
CA GLN A 507 -33.99 12.95 6.61
C GLN A 507 -34.09 14.41 6.15
N GLN A 508 -33.18 14.80 5.28
CA GLN A 508 -33.25 16.05 4.52
C GLN A 508 -33.32 15.67 3.03
N SER A 509 -34.08 16.43 2.23
CA SER A 509 -34.16 16.23 0.78
C SER A 509 -33.52 17.40 0.03
N GLY A 510 -32.76 17.08 -1.00
CA GLY A 510 -32.08 18.04 -1.87
C GLY A 510 -32.29 17.73 -3.36
N THR A 511 -31.96 18.68 -4.24
CA THR A 511 -32.12 18.59 -5.69
C THR A 511 -30.79 18.28 -6.38
N LEU A 512 -30.60 17.04 -6.84
CA LEU A 512 -29.37 16.56 -7.50
C LEU A 512 -28.92 17.44 -8.69
N LYS A 513 -29.86 17.94 -9.50
CA LYS A 513 -29.55 18.72 -10.72
C LYS A 513 -28.82 20.04 -10.45
N GLU A 514 -29.18 20.73 -9.36
CA GLU A 514 -28.53 22.00 -9.00
C GLU A 514 -27.06 21.79 -8.63
N LEU A 515 -26.79 20.71 -7.89
CA LEU A 515 -25.43 20.35 -7.46
C LEU A 515 -24.56 19.86 -8.62
N GLN A 516 -25.15 19.17 -9.60
CA GLN A 516 -24.46 18.79 -10.84
C GLN A 516 -24.01 20.03 -11.62
N ALA A 517 -24.88 21.03 -11.76
CA ALA A 517 -24.52 22.28 -12.43
C ALA A 517 -23.41 23.03 -11.68
N ALA A 518 -23.53 23.16 -10.35
CA ALA A 518 -22.53 23.81 -9.51
C ALA A 518 -21.16 23.10 -9.56
N ALA A 519 -21.13 21.77 -9.64
CA ALA A 519 -19.89 21.00 -9.76
C ALA A 519 -19.11 21.29 -11.06
N LEU A 520 -19.78 21.76 -12.11
CA LEU A 520 -19.20 22.04 -13.44
C LEU A 520 -18.77 23.50 -13.64
N GLU A 521 -18.98 24.39 -12.66
CA GLU A 521 -18.65 25.81 -12.78
C GLU A 521 -17.13 26.06 -12.81
N ASP A 522 -16.42 25.46 -11.85
CA ASP A 522 -14.95 25.46 -11.75
C ASP A 522 -14.47 24.12 -11.17
N GLN A 523 -13.84 23.28 -12.00
CA GLN A 523 -13.30 22.00 -11.53
C GLN A 523 -11.97 22.14 -10.78
N ARG A 524 -11.39 23.34 -10.70
CA ARG A 524 -10.12 23.58 -10.00
C ARG A 524 -10.35 23.70 -8.50
N MET A 525 -9.27 23.52 -7.75
CA MET A 525 -9.25 23.70 -6.31
C MET A 525 -8.14 24.69 -5.94
N PRO A 526 -8.34 26.02 -6.15
CA PRO A 526 -7.26 27.02 -6.18
C PRO A 526 -6.61 27.35 -4.82
N GLN A 527 -6.81 26.50 -3.82
CA GLN A 527 -6.30 26.72 -2.48
C GLN A 527 -4.82 26.32 -2.40
N THR A 528 -3.99 27.23 -1.93
CA THR A 528 -2.56 27.00 -1.75
C THR A 528 -2.19 27.11 -0.27
N VAL A 529 -1.45 26.14 0.24
CA VAL A 529 -0.95 26.09 1.61
C VAL A 529 0.23 27.05 1.78
N VAL A 530 1.11 27.12 0.77
CA VAL A 530 2.24 28.05 0.72
C VAL A 530 2.27 28.79 -0.62
N SER A 531 2.98 29.91 -0.70
CA SER A 531 3.07 30.68 -1.95
C SER A 531 3.84 29.92 -3.02
N THR A 532 3.34 29.92 -4.25
CA THR A 532 4.00 29.31 -5.41
C THR A 532 4.63 30.33 -6.36
N GLY A 533 4.39 31.63 -6.12
CA GLY A 533 4.74 32.70 -7.05
C GLY A 533 3.95 32.68 -8.37
N SER A 534 2.95 31.81 -8.52
CA SER A 534 2.12 31.69 -9.72
C SER A 534 0.63 31.61 -9.39
N PRO A 535 -0.23 32.35 -10.10
CA PRO A 535 -1.68 32.31 -9.88
C PRO A 535 -2.34 31.04 -10.41
N THR A 536 -1.61 30.20 -11.15
CA THR A 536 -2.13 28.98 -11.78
C THR A 536 -1.49 27.71 -11.24
N LEU A 537 -0.67 27.81 -10.18
CA LEU A 537 -0.09 26.69 -9.46
C LEU A 537 -0.46 26.78 -7.98
N PHE A 538 -1.06 25.72 -7.46
CA PHE A 538 -1.56 25.65 -6.10
C PHE A 538 -0.83 24.55 -5.35
N ARG A 539 -0.19 24.91 -4.25
CA ARG A 539 0.55 24.00 -3.39
C ARG A 539 -0.36 23.42 -2.33
N ILE A 540 -0.98 22.28 -2.62
CA ILE A 540 -2.05 21.68 -1.79
C ILE A 540 -1.54 20.79 -0.65
N HIS A 541 -0.32 20.29 -0.76
CA HIS A 541 0.30 19.36 0.20
C HIS A 541 1.82 19.36 0.00
N GLU A 542 2.64 18.83 0.92
CA GLU A 542 4.10 18.69 0.71
C GLU A 542 4.44 17.82 -0.51
N SER A 543 3.71 16.74 -0.75
CA SER A 543 3.99 15.83 -1.87
C SER A 543 3.24 16.17 -3.16
N ARG A 544 2.31 17.14 -3.13
CA ARG A 544 1.34 17.36 -4.21
C ARG A 544 1.20 18.84 -4.61
N ALA A 545 1.00 19.08 -5.89
CA ALA A 545 0.63 20.39 -6.43
C ALA A 545 -0.51 20.23 -7.45
N GLU A 546 -1.34 21.26 -7.57
CA GLU A 546 -2.37 21.36 -8.61
C GLU A 546 -2.04 22.52 -9.55
N THR A 547 -2.21 22.34 -10.86
CA THR A 547 -1.94 23.37 -11.86
C THR A 547 -3.05 23.45 -12.89
N ASP A 548 -3.36 24.68 -13.30
CA ASP A 548 -4.40 24.97 -14.29
C ASP A 548 -3.86 24.78 -15.71
N ALA A 549 -4.46 23.87 -16.48
CA ALA A 549 -4.17 23.63 -17.89
C ALA A 549 -4.52 24.84 -18.78
N GLY A 550 -5.36 25.76 -18.29
CA GLY A 550 -5.69 27.02 -18.95
C GLY A 550 -4.59 28.09 -18.86
N ALA A 551 -3.52 27.85 -18.10
CA ALA A 551 -2.40 28.78 -17.96
C ALA A 551 -1.76 29.15 -19.31
N ASP A 552 -1.25 30.38 -19.41
CA ASP A 552 -0.42 30.80 -20.53
C ASP A 552 1.01 30.21 -20.45
N ILE A 553 1.79 30.39 -21.51
CA ILE A 553 3.12 29.78 -21.65
C ILE A 553 4.10 30.29 -20.58
N GLU A 554 4.03 31.57 -20.18
CA GLU A 554 4.93 32.14 -19.18
C GLU A 554 4.59 31.65 -17.77
N ALA A 555 3.30 31.55 -17.46
CA ALA A 555 2.83 30.90 -16.24
C ALA A 555 3.24 29.41 -16.21
N ILE A 556 3.12 28.66 -17.31
CA ILE A 556 3.57 27.26 -17.38
C ILE A 556 5.08 27.13 -17.12
N LYS A 557 5.91 28.00 -17.70
CA LYS A 557 7.36 28.02 -17.44
C LYS A 557 7.66 28.28 -15.97
N THR A 558 6.96 29.24 -15.37
CA THR A 558 7.06 29.56 -13.94
C THR A 558 6.67 28.35 -13.08
N ASN A 559 5.56 27.68 -13.43
CA ASN A 559 5.09 26.49 -12.72
C ASN A 559 6.11 25.35 -12.79
N ILE A 560 6.67 25.07 -13.98
CA ILE A 560 7.71 24.05 -14.17
C ILE A 560 8.99 24.38 -13.39
N ALA A 561 9.39 25.65 -13.37
CA ALA A 561 10.55 26.09 -12.60
C ALA A 561 10.34 25.85 -11.10
N TYR A 562 9.18 26.23 -10.56
CA TYR A 562 8.81 25.96 -9.17
C TYR A 562 8.83 24.45 -8.88
N LEU A 563 8.15 23.64 -9.70
CA LEU A 563 8.07 22.19 -9.50
C LEU A 563 9.45 21.52 -9.52
N ARG A 564 10.37 22.00 -10.36
CA ARG A 564 11.76 21.49 -10.42
C ARG A 564 12.56 21.83 -9.16
N GLN A 565 12.32 22.96 -8.53
CA GLN A 565 13.03 23.39 -7.32
C GLN A 565 12.52 22.71 -6.05
N HIS A 566 11.30 22.16 -6.07
CA HIS A 566 10.69 21.52 -4.92
C HIS A 566 10.71 20.00 -5.07
N GLU A 567 11.79 19.37 -4.62
CA GLU A 567 12.04 17.92 -4.81
C GLU A 567 11.03 17.01 -4.08
N ARG A 568 10.34 17.52 -3.06
CA ARG A 568 9.32 16.75 -2.32
C ARG A 568 8.03 16.55 -3.13
N ILE A 569 7.84 17.25 -4.25
CA ILE A 569 6.61 17.15 -5.08
C ILE A 569 6.68 15.93 -5.99
N SER A 570 6.04 14.83 -5.59
CA SER A 570 5.99 13.62 -6.43
C SER A 570 4.79 13.55 -7.37
N ASP A 571 3.76 14.36 -7.10
CA ASP A 571 2.41 14.18 -7.66
C ASP A 571 1.80 15.50 -8.11
N VAL A 572 1.41 15.57 -9.39
CA VAL A 572 0.85 16.80 -9.98
C VAL A 572 -0.55 16.55 -10.51
N VAL A 573 -1.53 17.30 -10.00
CA VAL A 573 -2.89 17.32 -10.53
C VAL A 573 -3.00 18.41 -11.58
N ILE A 574 -3.46 18.06 -12.77
CA ILE A 574 -3.77 18.98 -13.85
C ILE A 574 -5.30 19.13 -13.89
N SER A 575 -5.76 20.35 -13.65
CA SER A 575 -7.17 20.72 -13.67
C SER A 575 -7.40 21.89 -14.63
N SER A 576 -8.66 22.26 -14.86
CA SER A 576 -9.06 23.41 -15.68
C SER A 576 -10.40 23.92 -15.15
N LYS A 577 -10.74 25.19 -15.41
CA LYS A 577 -12.07 25.71 -15.04
C LYS A 577 -13.19 24.87 -15.62
N LYS A 578 -13.06 24.48 -16.90
CA LYS A 578 -14.08 23.70 -17.63
C LYS A 578 -13.81 22.21 -17.57
N ASP A 579 -12.75 21.71 -18.21
CA ASP A 579 -12.27 20.33 -18.07
C ASP A 579 -10.84 20.23 -18.64
N SER A 580 -10.01 19.34 -18.09
CA SER A 580 -8.63 19.17 -18.57
C SER A 580 -8.55 18.48 -19.94
N ILE A 581 -9.54 17.64 -20.27
CA ILE A 581 -9.55 16.87 -21.52
C ILE A 581 -9.82 17.76 -22.74
N GLU A 582 -10.53 18.88 -22.59
CA GLU A 582 -10.71 19.86 -23.68
C GLU A 582 -9.41 20.54 -24.10
N LEU A 583 -8.42 20.56 -23.21
CA LEU A 583 -7.10 21.18 -23.43
C LEU A 583 -6.01 20.12 -23.63
N LEU A 584 -6.37 18.94 -24.14
CA LEU A 584 -5.48 17.77 -24.16
C LEU A 584 -4.13 18.03 -24.85
N ASP A 585 -4.06 18.87 -25.88
CA ASP A 585 -2.79 19.25 -26.51
C ASP A 585 -1.85 19.98 -25.54
N LYS A 586 -2.35 21.01 -24.84
CA LYS A 586 -1.58 21.73 -23.82
C LYS A 586 -1.20 20.82 -22.65
N VAL A 587 -2.15 20.00 -22.19
CA VAL A 587 -1.93 19.00 -21.14
C VAL A 587 -0.82 18.02 -21.54
N SER A 588 -0.80 17.59 -22.80
CA SER A 588 0.22 16.68 -23.32
C SER A 588 1.62 17.31 -23.30
N GLU A 589 1.75 18.56 -23.73
CA GLU A 589 3.02 19.28 -23.64
C GLU A 589 3.47 19.45 -22.20
N PHE A 590 2.55 19.78 -21.31
CA PHE A 590 2.87 19.94 -19.90
C PHE A 590 3.33 18.61 -19.27
N ILE A 591 2.67 17.49 -19.55
CA ILE A 591 3.12 16.16 -19.10
C ILE A 591 4.52 15.83 -19.65
N LYS A 592 4.82 16.18 -20.90
CA LYS A 592 6.17 15.99 -21.47
C LYS A 592 7.24 16.81 -20.73
N MET A 593 6.89 18.01 -20.25
CA MET A 593 7.78 18.82 -19.42
C MET A 593 7.95 18.23 -18.02
N LEU A 594 6.86 17.80 -17.37
CA LEU A 594 6.88 17.16 -16.06
C LEU A 594 7.71 15.88 -16.06
N ARG A 595 7.65 15.09 -17.14
CA ARG A 595 8.45 13.87 -17.33
C ARG A 595 9.96 14.09 -17.24
N LYS A 596 10.44 15.32 -17.45
CA LYS A 596 11.86 15.69 -17.34
C LYS A 596 12.28 16.04 -15.91
N ILE A 597 11.35 16.00 -14.95
CA ILE A 597 11.59 16.29 -13.54
C ILE A 597 11.62 14.95 -12.79
N PRO A 598 12.80 14.44 -12.36
CA PRO A 598 12.95 13.07 -11.89
C PRO A 598 12.07 12.69 -10.68
N HIS A 599 11.84 13.64 -9.77
CA HIS A 599 11.04 13.39 -8.56
C HIS A 599 9.53 13.35 -8.82
N ILE A 600 9.04 13.84 -9.98
CA ILE A 600 7.63 13.78 -10.34
C ILE A 600 7.32 12.42 -10.96
N THR A 601 6.60 11.59 -10.21
CA THR A 601 6.31 10.20 -10.57
C THR A 601 4.84 9.96 -10.93
N ALA A 602 3.97 10.92 -10.64
CA ALA A 602 2.54 10.82 -10.93
C ALA A 602 1.97 12.13 -11.49
N VAL A 603 1.06 11.98 -12.44
CA VAL A 603 0.22 13.05 -12.97
C VAL A 603 -1.23 12.60 -12.98
N ARG A 604 -2.14 13.47 -12.51
CA ARG A 604 -3.58 13.20 -12.49
C ARG A 604 -4.31 14.22 -13.34
N LEU A 605 -5.22 13.76 -14.19
CA LEU A 605 -6.13 14.63 -14.91
C LEU A 605 -7.47 14.65 -14.20
N ARG A 606 -7.87 15.82 -13.70
CA ARG A 606 -9.24 15.99 -13.20
C ARG A 606 -10.17 16.25 -14.37
N SER A 607 -11.16 15.38 -14.54
CA SER A 607 -12.14 15.47 -15.61
C SER A 607 -13.51 15.02 -15.13
N LEU A 608 -14.40 15.97 -14.86
CA LEU A 608 -15.81 15.66 -14.60
C LEU A 608 -16.56 15.31 -15.90
N LYS A 609 -16.04 15.67 -17.08
CA LYS A 609 -16.56 15.17 -18.36
C LYS A 609 -16.46 13.65 -18.48
N PHE A 610 -15.57 13.00 -17.75
CA PHE A 610 -15.60 11.54 -17.64
C PHE A 610 -16.98 11.03 -17.19
N ASN A 611 -17.59 11.69 -16.19
CA ASN A 611 -18.94 11.35 -15.74
C ASN A 611 -19.99 11.96 -16.67
N TYR A 612 -19.94 13.26 -16.95
CA TYR A 612 -21.07 13.96 -17.57
C TYR A 612 -21.11 13.87 -19.12
N GLU A 613 -19.96 13.84 -19.78
CA GLU A 613 -19.80 13.83 -21.25
C GLU A 613 -18.75 12.77 -21.71
N PRO A 614 -18.92 11.47 -21.38
CA PRO A 614 -17.92 10.43 -21.61
C PRO A 614 -17.54 10.24 -23.08
N GLU A 615 -18.40 10.66 -24.02
CA GLU A 615 -18.17 10.65 -25.46
C GLU A 615 -16.95 11.47 -25.91
N ILE A 616 -16.49 12.43 -25.11
CA ILE A 616 -15.27 13.19 -25.42
C ILE A 616 -14.02 12.30 -25.41
N PHE A 617 -14.06 11.19 -24.67
CA PHE A 617 -12.99 10.18 -24.63
C PHE A 617 -13.06 9.26 -25.85
N THR A 618 -12.85 9.84 -27.03
CA THR A 618 -12.73 9.09 -28.27
C THR A 618 -11.52 8.13 -28.23
N HIS A 619 -11.47 7.17 -29.16
CA HIS A 619 -10.33 6.25 -29.27
C HIS A 619 -8.99 7.00 -29.39
N SER A 620 -8.95 8.08 -30.18
CA SER A 620 -7.77 8.92 -30.34
C SER A 620 -7.35 9.61 -29.03
N VAL A 621 -8.32 10.04 -28.20
CA VAL A 621 -8.03 10.64 -26.89
C VAL A 621 -7.44 9.58 -25.95
N ILE A 622 -8.05 8.39 -25.88
CA ILE A 622 -7.58 7.29 -25.04
C ILE A 622 -6.18 6.83 -25.46
N ASP A 623 -5.90 6.70 -26.76
CA ASP A 623 -4.58 6.33 -27.25
C ASP A 623 -3.53 7.39 -26.93
N LYS A 624 -3.89 8.67 -27.06
CA LYS A 624 -3.01 9.77 -26.70
C LYS A 624 -2.69 9.77 -25.20
N LEU A 625 -3.70 9.61 -24.34
CA LEU A 625 -3.50 9.45 -22.89
C LEU A 625 -2.61 8.23 -22.59
N GLY A 626 -2.86 7.10 -23.25
CA GLY A 626 -2.02 5.90 -23.14
C GLY A 626 -0.56 6.14 -23.50
N SER A 627 -0.27 6.96 -24.52
CA SER A 627 1.10 7.34 -24.89
C SER A 627 1.80 8.27 -23.87
N LEU A 628 1.01 8.97 -23.05
CA LEU A 628 1.51 9.85 -22.00
C LEU A 628 1.83 9.07 -20.71
N ASN A 629 1.11 7.97 -20.45
CA ASN A 629 1.37 7.07 -19.33
C ASN A 629 2.68 6.30 -19.54
N LYS A 630 3.65 6.44 -18.62
CA LYS A 630 4.96 5.79 -18.70
C LYS A 630 5.28 5.07 -17.40
N LEU A 631 4.75 3.86 -17.27
CA LEU A 631 5.09 2.94 -16.18
C LEU A 631 6.38 2.19 -16.54
N THR A 632 7.49 2.65 -15.98
CA THR A 632 8.83 2.06 -16.14
C THR A 632 9.51 1.98 -14.77
N THR A 633 10.45 1.05 -14.60
CA THR A 633 11.23 0.96 -13.35
C THR A 633 12.06 2.21 -13.07
N VAL A 634 12.43 2.93 -14.14
CA VAL A 634 13.32 4.09 -14.12
C VAL A 634 12.60 5.27 -14.74
N ASN A 635 12.58 6.40 -14.02
CA ASN A 635 11.82 7.61 -14.36
C ASN A 635 10.33 7.32 -14.70
N PRO A 636 9.59 6.64 -13.81
CA PRO A 636 8.17 6.42 -14.02
C PRO A 636 7.41 7.74 -14.03
N LEU A 637 6.38 7.81 -14.87
CA LEU A 637 5.34 8.82 -14.80
C LEU A 637 3.99 8.14 -14.99
N ARG A 638 3.29 7.90 -13.89
CA ARG A 638 1.95 7.31 -13.87
C ARG A 638 0.93 8.38 -14.22
N LEU A 639 0.09 8.11 -15.21
CA LEU A 639 -1.05 8.95 -15.56
C LEU A 639 -2.35 8.36 -15.00
N GLU A 640 -3.16 9.21 -14.36
CA GLU A 640 -4.43 8.82 -13.74
C GLU A 640 -5.54 9.79 -14.09
N ILE A 641 -6.79 9.35 -13.96
CA ILE A 641 -7.96 10.22 -14.12
C ILE A 641 -8.71 10.31 -12.80
N GLU A 642 -9.04 11.53 -12.40
CA GLU A 642 -9.92 11.83 -11.27
C GLU A 642 -11.27 12.33 -11.78
N THR A 643 -12.33 11.69 -11.32
CA THR A 643 -13.72 12.05 -11.62
C THR A 643 -14.54 12.09 -10.33
N GLN A 644 -15.81 12.48 -10.44
CA GLN A 644 -16.75 12.58 -9.35
C GLN A 644 -18.11 12.07 -9.79
N PHE A 645 -18.67 11.16 -9.00
CA PHE A 645 -20.06 10.75 -9.02
C PHE A 645 -20.73 11.21 -7.73
N LEU A 646 -21.83 11.94 -7.86
CA LEU A 646 -22.63 12.43 -6.75
C LEU A 646 -23.69 11.41 -6.32
N HIS A 647 -24.17 10.58 -7.26
CA HIS A 647 -25.23 9.61 -7.01
C HIS A 647 -25.02 8.34 -7.85
N SER A 648 -25.51 7.20 -7.37
CA SER A 648 -25.38 5.87 -7.97
C SER A 648 -26.11 5.76 -9.31
N ASP A 649 -27.14 6.57 -9.52
CA ASP A 649 -27.88 6.70 -10.79
C ASP A 649 -27.09 7.38 -11.91
N GLU A 650 -25.99 8.07 -11.60
CA GLU A 650 -25.15 8.70 -12.64
C GLU A 650 -24.32 7.67 -13.42
N PHE A 651 -24.22 6.42 -12.94
CA PHE A 651 -23.41 5.38 -13.57
C PHE A 651 -24.07 4.81 -14.83
N ARG A 652 -23.34 4.82 -15.94
CA ARG A 652 -23.80 4.38 -17.26
C ARG A 652 -22.92 3.27 -17.82
N LEU A 653 -23.47 2.46 -18.74
CA LEU A 653 -22.68 1.43 -19.45
C LEU A 653 -21.50 2.02 -20.23
N SER A 654 -21.62 3.25 -20.74
CA SER A 654 -20.53 3.98 -21.38
C SER A 654 -19.31 4.14 -20.46
N HIS A 655 -19.52 4.37 -19.16
CA HIS A 655 -18.44 4.48 -18.17
C HIS A 655 -17.67 3.17 -18.03
N LYS A 656 -18.35 2.02 -18.10
CA LYS A 656 -17.69 0.70 -18.06
C LYS A 656 -16.76 0.51 -19.25
N ASN A 657 -17.24 0.79 -20.46
CA ASN A 657 -16.45 0.63 -21.67
C ASN A 657 -15.23 1.57 -21.68
N LEU A 658 -15.45 2.83 -21.29
CA LEU A 658 -14.39 3.84 -21.18
C LEU A 658 -13.34 3.45 -20.13
N THR A 659 -13.77 3.08 -18.93
CA THR A 659 -12.87 2.65 -17.84
C THR A 659 -12.06 1.43 -18.27
N HIS A 660 -12.69 0.46 -18.94
CA HIS A 660 -12.00 -0.71 -19.46
C HIS A 660 -10.92 -0.33 -20.49
N ALA A 661 -11.23 0.58 -21.41
CA ALA A 661 -10.28 1.05 -22.42
C ALA A 661 -9.07 1.78 -21.81
N LEU A 662 -9.29 2.60 -20.78
CA LEU A 662 -8.22 3.29 -20.03
C LEU A 662 -7.37 2.30 -19.21
N ASN A 663 -8.01 1.34 -18.52
CA ASN A 663 -7.30 0.30 -17.78
C ASN A 663 -6.43 -0.58 -18.71
N ASN A 664 -6.82 -0.77 -19.97
CA ASN A 664 -5.98 -1.45 -20.98
C ASN A 664 -4.71 -0.67 -21.37
N LYS A 665 -4.65 0.64 -21.06
CA LYS A 665 -3.47 1.48 -21.20
C LYS A 665 -2.74 1.68 -19.87
N GLY A 666 -3.12 0.94 -18.82
CA GLY A 666 -2.58 1.09 -17.47
C GLY A 666 -2.96 2.40 -16.79
N ILE A 667 -4.06 3.04 -17.21
CA ILE A 667 -4.57 4.30 -16.63
C ILE A 667 -5.74 3.96 -15.72
N THR A 668 -5.58 4.18 -14.43
CA THR A 668 -6.63 3.99 -13.43
C THR A 668 -7.54 5.21 -13.36
N VAL A 669 -8.85 4.96 -13.26
CA VAL A 669 -9.86 6.00 -13.00
C VAL A 669 -10.26 5.95 -11.53
N TYR A 670 -10.22 7.11 -10.86
CA TYR A 670 -10.59 7.24 -9.46
C TYR A 670 -11.82 8.12 -9.29
N ASN A 671 -12.76 7.63 -8.48
CA ASN A 671 -13.91 8.41 -8.05
C ASN A 671 -13.64 9.09 -6.70
N ASN A 672 -13.98 10.38 -6.63
CA ASN A 672 -13.84 11.24 -5.48
C ASN A 672 -15.21 11.87 -5.20
N THR A 673 -15.96 11.37 -4.22
CA THR A 673 -17.35 11.80 -3.97
C THR A 673 -17.42 12.72 -2.74
N PRO A 674 -18.05 13.91 -2.84
CA PRO A 674 -18.44 14.69 -1.66
C PRO A 674 -19.68 14.09 -1.00
N LEU A 675 -19.70 14.03 0.34
CA LEU A 675 -20.93 13.82 1.10
C LEU A 675 -21.76 15.12 1.10
N LEU A 676 -22.95 15.03 0.54
CA LEU A 676 -23.86 16.15 0.35
C LEU A 676 -25.19 15.83 1.04
N SER A 677 -25.52 16.61 2.07
CA SER A 677 -26.77 16.43 2.82
C SER A 677 -27.98 16.43 1.87
N GLY A 678 -28.84 15.43 2.00
CA GLY A 678 -30.04 15.25 1.20
C GLY A 678 -29.86 14.80 -0.25
N VAL A 679 -28.65 14.42 -0.67
CA VAL A 679 -28.39 13.81 -1.99
C VAL A 679 -27.87 12.39 -1.86
N ASN A 680 -26.66 12.23 -1.34
CA ASN A 680 -26.01 10.93 -1.14
C ASN A 680 -25.72 10.64 0.33
N TYR A 681 -26.52 11.29 1.18
CA TYR A 681 -26.39 11.29 2.63
C TYR A 681 -27.09 10.08 3.27
N SER A 682 -26.76 8.88 2.79
CA SER A 682 -27.24 7.64 3.40
C SER A 682 -26.23 6.50 3.18
N PRO A 683 -26.15 5.54 4.12
CA PRO A 683 -25.34 4.34 3.93
C PRO A 683 -25.72 3.56 2.66
N GLU A 684 -27.01 3.46 2.35
CA GLU A 684 -27.53 2.74 1.19
C GLU A 684 -27.01 3.33 -0.12
N GLU A 685 -27.05 4.65 -0.25
CA GLU A 685 -26.66 5.33 -1.48
C GLU A 685 -25.14 5.28 -1.69
N ILE A 686 -24.35 5.47 -0.64
CA ILE A 686 -22.89 5.33 -0.74
C ILE A 686 -22.47 3.89 -1.05
N VAL A 687 -23.15 2.88 -0.48
CA VAL A 687 -22.96 1.48 -0.87
C VAL A 687 -23.29 1.28 -2.35
N GLY A 688 -24.36 1.92 -2.85
CA GLY A 688 -24.71 1.94 -4.27
C GLY A 688 -23.58 2.48 -5.15
N ILE A 689 -23.03 3.66 -4.82
CA ILE A 689 -21.88 4.25 -5.53
C ILE A 689 -20.67 3.32 -5.50
N ALA A 690 -20.33 2.79 -4.32
CA ALA A 690 -19.17 1.91 -4.15
C ALA A 690 -19.30 0.63 -4.99
N TYR A 691 -20.47 0.00 -4.96
CA TYR A 691 -20.79 -1.16 -5.78
C TYR A 691 -20.67 -0.85 -7.27
N GLN A 692 -21.25 0.27 -7.74
CA GLN A 692 -21.19 0.65 -9.15
C GLN A 692 -19.74 0.89 -9.60
N CYS A 693 -18.94 1.66 -8.85
CA CYS A 693 -17.51 1.83 -9.10
C CYS A 693 -16.81 0.47 -9.27
N ARG A 694 -17.07 -0.45 -8.33
CA ARG A 694 -16.52 -1.81 -8.34
C ARG A 694 -17.09 -2.71 -9.43
N GLN A 695 -18.25 -2.43 -10.01
CA GLN A 695 -18.71 -3.12 -11.22
C GLN A 695 -17.98 -2.62 -12.47
N ILE A 696 -17.85 -1.30 -12.64
CA ILE A 696 -17.44 -0.72 -13.93
C ILE A 696 -15.93 -0.55 -14.11
N GLY A 697 -15.15 -0.58 -13.03
CA GLY A 697 -13.67 -0.57 -13.11
C GLY A 697 -13.03 0.63 -12.44
N ILE A 698 -13.83 1.45 -11.75
CA ILE A 698 -13.39 2.67 -11.11
C ILE A 698 -13.00 2.36 -9.67
N GLU A 699 -11.90 2.94 -9.23
CA GLU A 699 -11.43 2.84 -7.85
C GLU A 699 -12.09 3.96 -7.03
N PHE A 700 -12.95 3.59 -6.07
CA PHE A 700 -13.58 4.56 -5.19
C PHE A 700 -12.57 5.01 -4.14
N HIS A 701 -11.96 6.18 -4.33
CA HIS A 701 -10.80 6.59 -3.54
C HIS A 701 -11.16 7.44 -2.34
N HIS A 702 -11.86 8.55 -2.56
CA HIS A 702 -12.20 9.49 -1.51
C HIS A 702 -13.71 9.64 -1.38
N LEU A 703 -14.17 9.62 -0.14
CA LEU A 703 -15.43 10.16 0.31
C LEU A 703 -15.12 11.38 1.17
N TYR A 704 -15.33 12.58 0.63
CA TYR A 704 -15.04 13.80 1.36
C TYR A 704 -16.18 14.10 2.34
N ALA A 705 -15.88 14.09 3.63
CA ALA A 705 -16.81 14.47 4.68
C ALA A 705 -17.07 15.98 4.70
N ALA A 706 -16.05 16.79 4.40
CA ALA A 706 -16.16 18.25 4.30
C ALA A 706 -15.00 18.89 3.51
N GLY A 707 -15.17 20.17 3.14
CA GLY A 707 -14.10 21.06 2.67
C GLY A 707 -13.90 21.17 1.16
N LEU A 708 -14.66 20.42 0.35
CA LEU A 708 -14.71 20.68 -1.08
C LEU A 708 -15.50 21.95 -1.40
N PRO A 709 -15.20 22.69 -2.49
CA PRO A 709 -15.94 23.91 -2.84
C PRO A 709 -17.46 23.72 -2.88
N LEU A 710 -17.92 22.60 -3.46
CA LEU A 710 -19.34 22.23 -3.51
C LEU A 710 -19.96 22.02 -2.11
N GLN A 711 -19.19 21.47 -1.16
CA GLN A 711 -19.65 21.27 0.21
C GLN A 711 -19.66 22.58 1.00
N ASN A 712 -18.70 23.47 0.75
CA ASN A 712 -18.63 24.75 1.45
C ASN A 712 -19.85 25.63 1.17
N SER A 713 -20.46 25.54 -0.01
CA SER A 713 -21.72 26.23 -0.31
C SER A 713 -22.96 25.44 0.15
N TRP A 714 -22.97 24.12 -0.01
CA TRP A 714 -24.16 23.30 0.25
C TRP A 714 -24.33 22.88 1.72
N ASN A 715 -23.27 22.39 2.36
CA ASN A 715 -23.32 21.83 3.71
C ASN A 715 -23.21 22.92 4.80
N GLU A 716 -22.87 24.17 4.47
CA GLU A 716 -22.78 25.24 5.47
C GLU A 716 -24.09 25.42 6.25
N ASN A 717 -25.24 25.31 5.57
CA ASN A 717 -26.57 25.36 6.19
C ASN A 717 -27.16 23.96 6.45
N ARG A 718 -26.43 22.90 6.10
CA ARG A 718 -26.85 21.49 6.16
C ARG A 718 -25.65 20.62 6.56
N PRO A 719 -25.11 20.80 7.78
CA PRO A 719 -23.88 20.14 8.17
C PRO A 719 -24.04 18.62 8.16
N VAL A 720 -22.98 17.93 7.76
CA VAL A 720 -22.86 16.48 7.86
C VAL A 720 -22.55 16.12 9.31
N ASP A 721 -23.34 15.25 9.91
CA ASP A 721 -23.10 14.73 11.25
C ASP A 721 -21.97 13.70 11.23
N SER A 722 -21.06 13.80 12.21
CA SER A 722 -19.95 12.87 12.35
C SER A 722 -20.40 11.42 12.56
N GLY A 723 -21.55 11.20 13.21
CA GLY A 723 -22.15 9.89 13.42
C GLY A 723 -22.58 9.24 12.10
N ASP A 724 -23.16 10.02 11.19
CA ASP A 724 -23.60 9.52 9.88
C ASP A 724 -22.41 9.08 9.01
N VAL A 725 -21.26 9.77 9.11
CA VAL A 725 -20.02 9.34 8.44
C VAL A 725 -19.57 7.97 8.95
N ILE A 726 -19.64 7.74 10.28
CA ILE A 726 -19.29 6.46 10.90
C ILE A 726 -20.28 5.36 10.50
N ASP A 727 -21.58 5.68 10.40
CA ASP A 727 -22.61 4.71 10.02
C ASP A 727 -22.47 4.29 8.56
N ILE A 728 -22.18 5.24 7.65
CA ILE A 728 -21.80 4.97 6.26
C ILE A 728 -20.56 4.07 6.22
N ALA A 729 -19.51 4.41 6.97
CA ALA A 729 -18.27 3.64 6.99
C ALA A 729 -18.44 2.22 7.52
N SER A 730 -19.24 2.08 8.58
CA SER A 730 -19.59 0.80 9.18
C SER A 730 -20.36 -0.08 8.19
N ARG A 731 -21.33 0.50 7.47
CA ARG A 731 -22.10 -0.22 6.45
C ARG A 731 -21.22 -0.72 5.30
N LEU A 732 -20.41 0.17 4.72
CA LEU A 732 -19.46 -0.18 3.67
C LEU A 732 -18.49 -1.27 4.10
N ARG A 733 -17.98 -1.20 5.34
CA ARG A 733 -17.04 -2.19 5.87
C ARG A 733 -17.65 -3.58 6.05
N ARG A 734 -18.90 -3.62 6.52
CA ARG A 734 -19.63 -4.86 6.80
C ARG A 734 -20.07 -5.56 5.51
N ASP A 735 -20.70 -4.80 4.61
CA ASP A 735 -21.42 -5.37 3.45
C ASP A 735 -20.55 -5.35 2.18
N GLY A 736 -19.63 -4.39 2.07
CA GLY A 736 -18.78 -4.20 0.89
C GLY A 736 -17.47 -5.01 0.89
N SER A 737 -16.79 -5.00 -0.25
CA SER A 737 -15.42 -5.46 -0.41
C SER A 737 -14.44 -4.52 0.29
N GLY A 738 -13.30 -5.04 0.75
CA GLY A 738 -12.19 -4.18 1.22
C GLY A 738 -11.71 -3.17 0.16
N ARG A 739 -11.94 -3.47 -1.12
CA ARG A 739 -11.64 -2.61 -2.28
C ARG A 739 -12.74 -1.59 -2.61
N GLU A 740 -13.91 -1.70 -2.00
CA GLU A 740 -15.04 -0.75 -2.15
C GLU A 740 -15.00 0.36 -1.11
N ILE A 741 -14.21 0.20 -0.05
CA ILE A 741 -14.13 1.18 1.04
C ILE A 741 -13.28 2.38 0.56
N PRO A 742 -13.81 3.61 0.51
CA PRO A 742 -13.03 4.80 0.23
C PRO A 742 -12.28 5.25 1.49
N LYS A 743 -11.42 6.26 1.36
CA LYS A 743 -10.91 7.02 2.49
C LYS A 743 -11.88 8.15 2.79
N TYR A 744 -12.10 8.40 4.08
CA TYR A 744 -12.98 9.45 4.55
C TYR A 744 -12.12 10.69 4.79
N ILE A 745 -12.25 11.71 3.95
CA ILE A 745 -11.33 12.85 3.93
C ILE A 745 -12.03 14.13 4.38
N ILE A 746 -11.35 14.92 5.20
CA ILE A 746 -11.69 16.33 5.45
C ILE A 746 -10.63 17.17 4.77
N ARG A 747 -11.04 18.01 3.82
CA ARG A 747 -10.16 18.98 3.18
C ARG A 747 -10.17 20.28 3.97
N THR A 748 -9.00 20.81 4.28
CA THR A 748 -8.87 22.10 4.98
C THR A 748 -7.95 23.05 4.20
N GLU A 749 -7.90 24.31 4.63
CA GLU A 749 -6.98 25.28 4.03
C GLU A 749 -5.51 24.99 4.27
N LEU A 750 -5.21 24.16 5.27
CA LEU A 750 -3.85 23.77 5.63
C LEU A 750 -3.51 22.35 5.16
N GLY A 751 -4.36 21.72 4.36
CA GLY A 751 -4.15 20.38 3.82
C GLY A 751 -5.26 19.39 4.15
N GLU A 752 -5.13 18.17 3.64
CA GLU A 752 -6.10 17.09 3.81
C GLU A 752 -5.78 16.26 5.07
N VAL A 753 -6.82 15.82 5.76
CA VAL A 753 -6.74 14.85 6.86
C VAL A 753 -7.81 13.78 6.69
N ASP A 754 -7.56 12.59 7.21
CA ASP A 754 -8.54 11.53 7.33
C ASP A 754 -9.47 11.81 8.51
N PHE A 755 -10.77 11.62 8.30
CA PHE A 755 -11.79 11.70 9.34
C PHE A 755 -11.47 10.69 10.46
N GLY A 756 -11.25 11.19 11.68
CA GLY A 756 -10.98 10.39 12.87
C GLY A 756 -9.56 9.79 12.96
N LEU A 757 -8.98 9.35 11.84
CA LEU A 757 -7.66 8.69 11.83
C LEU A 757 -6.50 9.69 11.96
N THR A 758 -6.52 10.78 11.20
CA THR A 758 -5.50 11.85 11.27
C THR A 758 -6.12 13.20 11.64
N SER A 759 -7.34 13.18 12.17
CA SER A 759 -8.03 14.35 12.72
C SER A 759 -8.81 13.99 13.97
N LYS A 760 -9.06 14.98 14.83
CA LYS A 760 -10.04 14.87 15.93
C LYS A 760 -11.03 16.02 15.83
N LEU A 761 -12.33 15.72 15.94
CA LEU A 761 -13.35 16.75 16.10
C LEU A 761 -13.44 17.15 17.57
N VAL A 762 -13.48 18.45 17.84
CA VAL A 762 -13.52 19.00 19.18
C VAL A 762 -14.60 20.08 19.22
N GLU A 763 -15.52 20.00 20.17
CA GLU A 763 -16.46 21.07 20.43
C GLU A 763 -15.89 22.04 21.47
N ALA A 764 -15.91 23.34 21.14
CA ALA A 764 -15.53 24.39 22.06
C ALA A 764 -16.40 25.62 21.81
N GLN A 765 -17.07 26.12 22.86
CA GLN A 765 -17.90 27.34 22.83
C GLN A 765 -19.04 27.28 21.78
N GLY A 766 -19.67 26.11 21.60
CA GLY A 766 -20.75 25.92 20.63
C GLY A 766 -20.31 25.87 19.17
N GLN A 767 -19.00 25.79 18.91
CA GLN A 767 -18.42 25.64 17.58
C GLN A 767 -17.62 24.33 17.50
N THR A 768 -17.79 23.61 16.39
CA THR A 768 -16.99 22.42 16.08
C THR A 768 -15.66 22.83 15.43
N TRP A 769 -14.57 22.24 15.92
CA TRP A 769 -13.20 22.43 15.45
C TRP A 769 -12.62 21.11 14.97
N ILE A 770 -11.74 21.17 13.98
CA ILE A 770 -10.94 20.04 13.49
C ILE A 770 -9.51 20.25 13.99
N LYS A 771 -9.03 19.33 14.84
CA LYS A 771 -7.63 19.20 15.23
C LYS A 771 -6.87 18.43 14.15
N LEU A 772 -5.86 19.05 13.56
CA LEU A 772 -5.01 18.46 12.53
C LEU A 772 -3.81 17.74 13.16
N LEU A 773 -3.85 16.40 13.20
CA LEU A 773 -2.80 15.61 13.84
C LEU A 773 -1.48 15.54 13.05
N PRO A 774 -1.47 15.54 11.70
CA PRO A 774 -0.23 15.53 10.91
C PRO A 774 0.56 16.84 11.00
N TYR A 775 -0.13 17.96 11.15
CA TYR A 775 0.43 19.27 10.86
C TYR A 775 0.69 20.11 12.11
N ASN A 776 1.74 20.93 12.05
CA ASN A 776 2.10 21.94 13.04
C ASN A 776 2.81 23.11 12.33
N LEU A 777 3.15 24.16 13.06
CA LEU A 777 3.83 25.33 12.46
C LEU A 777 5.20 24.98 11.84
N SER A 778 5.94 24.03 12.42
CA SER A 778 7.24 23.59 11.87
C SER A 778 7.08 22.99 10.48
N TYR A 779 6.10 22.10 10.29
CA TYR A 779 5.80 21.47 9.01
C TYR A 779 5.65 22.49 7.88
N TYR A 780 4.86 23.55 8.09
CA TYR A 780 4.70 24.58 7.06
C TYR A 780 5.93 25.46 6.89
N ARG A 781 6.70 25.71 7.97
CA ARG A 781 7.97 26.43 7.88
C ARG A 781 9.07 25.66 7.15
N ASP A 782 9.01 24.32 7.21
CA ASP A 782 9.90 23.45 6.44
C ASP A 782 9.55 23.49 4.93
N MET A 783 8.30 23.81 4.58
CA MET A 783 7.87 24.07 3.20
C MET A 783 8.17 25.50 2.75
N ASP A 784 7.94 26.49 3.60
CA ASP A 784 8.19 27.91 3.36
C ASP A 784 8.59 28.58 4.68
N ALA A 785 9.87 28.96 4.80
CA ALA A 785 10.42 29.56 6.01
C ALA A 785 9.69 30.85 6.44
N GLY A 786 9.03 31.54 5.51
CA GLY A 786 8.22 32.74 5.77
C GLY A 786 6.79 32.47 6.23
N PHE A 787 6.37 31.21 6.36
CA PHE A 787 4.99 30.86 6.66
C PHE A 787 4.51 31.36 8.03
N SER A 788 3.30 31.94 8.02
CA SER A 788 2.56 32.35 9.21
C SER A 788 1.15 31.76 9.19
N LEU A 789 0.65 31.32 10.35
CA LEU A 789 -0.69 30.76 10.45
C LEU A 789 -1.77 31.81 10.14
N PRO A 790 -2.87 31.43 9.46
CA PRO A 790 -4.03 32.30 9.31
C PRO A 790 -4.60 32.71 10.66
N ALA A 791 -5.12 33.93 10.77
CA ALA A 791 -5.54 34.53 12.06
C ALA A 791 -6.65 33.75 12.80
N HIS A 792 -7.44 32.96 12.08
CA HIS A 792 -8.54 32.18 12.64
C HIS A 792 -8.13 30.76 13.06
N VAL A 793 -6.90 30.34 12.76
CA VAL A 793 -6.34 29.05 13.17
C VAL A 793 -5.77 29.19 14.57
N LYS A 794 -6.14 28.25 15.44
CA LYS A 794 -5.61 28.18 16.81
C LYS A 794 -4.57 27.07 16.92
N THR A 795 -3.73 27.16 17.94
CA THR A 795 -2.77 26.11 18.29
C THR A 795 -3.11 25.61 19.69
N ASP A 796 -3.17 24.29 19.86
CA ASP A 796 -3.37 23.70 21.18
C ASP A 796 -2.06 23.56 21.97
N LYS A 797 -2.17 23.01 23.18
CA LYS A 797 -1.02 22.80 24.09
C LYS A 797 0.07 21.88 23.50
N ASP A 798 -0.27 21.02 22.56
CA ASP A 798 0.64 20.05 21.93
C ASP A 798 1.22 20.59 20.61
N GLY A 799 0.96 21.88 20.30
CA GLY A 799 1.41 22.51 19.06
C GLY A 799 0.59 22.12 17.82
N ARG A 800 -0.55 21.47 17.99
CA ARG A 800 -1.42 21.03 16.88
C ARG A 800 -2.40 22.12 16.49
N LEU A 801 -2.72 22.16 15.21
CA LEU A 801 -3.55 23.20 14.63
C LEU A 801 -5.04 22.86 14.74
N LEU A 802 -5.83 23.85 15.09
CA LEU A 802 -7.29 23.78 15.22
C LEU A 802 -7.91 24.73 14.19
N ILE A 803 -8.76 24.18 13.32
CA ILE A 803 -9.48 24.94 12.28
C ILE A 803 -10.99 24.78 12.49
N PRO A 804 -11.81 25.83 12.27
CA PRO A 804 -13.27 25.71 12.24
C PRO A 804 -13.77 24.62 11.30
N ALA A 805 -14.66 23.75 11.78
CA ALA A 805 -15.30 22.71 10.97
C ALA A 805 -16.48 23.30 10.19
N LYS A 806 -16.26 23.66 8.92
CA LYS A 806 -17.34 24.16 8.05
C LYS A 806 -18.12 22.98 7.44
N GLY A 807 -19.43 22.96 7.63
CA GLY A 807 -20.32 21.94 7.06
C GLY A 807 -20.21 20.55 7.70
N LEU A 808 -19.66 20.45 8.91
CA LEU A 808 -19.53 19.22 9.68
C LEU A 808 -19.93 19.49 11.16
N SER A 809 -20.73 18.61 11.77
CA SER A 809 -21.16 18.68 13.17
C SER A 809 -20.80 17.41 13.95
N VAL A 810 -20.79 17.49 15.29
CA VAL A 810 -20.47 16.36 16.19
C VAL A 810 -21.72 15.81 16.84
#